data_AF-A0A2P2GJF2-F1
#
_entry.id   AF-A0A2P2GJF2-F1
#
_cell.length_a   1.000
_cell.length_b   1.000
_cell.length_c   1.000
_cell.angle_alpha   90.00
_cell.angle_beta   90.00
_cell.angle_gamma   90.00
#
_symmetry.space_group_name_H-M   'P 1'
#
loop_
_entity.id
_entity.type
_entity.pdbx_description
1 polymer ?
#
loop_
_entity_poly.entity_id
_entity_poly.type
_entity_poly.pdbx_seq_one_letter_code
_entity_poly.pdbx_strand_id
1 'polypeptide(L)'
;MDDQGTTLDRLLAALSGLRGYDDPEAGRLRDLLGLPADGRPETARHKASRLGLWRRLLHDIPLDERSFDDRFGPGGRQGTITALASWCLGYRGWTGRQRAGRSAQAEPLGQAELFGFVTLFLLTLLGLAESEAQRSLSPTGAGAGQGGRALTHDCGGVCGVLVEEVAVAEVIADVYSPEREPAGRRPPVAGGTAAREWRAMQRKLRFHRHGSTSMILRGSTADAVHGTRPEFALKLILYPFTRIATLAQATRGYAETYGTASTGARHLVRVWASFDSWILMDFVEGRTLAELVREEADREPADGRRASPLSLDLDRLRDKGLLLFDALEELQRIAREDPVRGGPKGVHADLTPSNIIVSASDGTFKLVDLGRNYLYTHTVTGTGGAEARYIAPEVRAGETDIARADLYSLGRLLILFGTGQAGAEGVVPDIFYMRATLLARFLEDLVDAAPERRLLLFSPGTDPAHTFARLKDAFLAELEMVQAAEQGESVLRVETGWRAWRELLRPLAGDPGREWRLWRMRRQRSERAEPGRGSFANWLLAWSLLSAAIWAVTNTVVITWILRDLDLSWGNNLVALVQRAAGTPEGLPIVDSWRRDDYRVPDFQANLPARMVGLSYAIAAPKYYQMLFSGLTPLAIGWRAGALTRLAVATEVIMRLMAFVPCLLVLAITLVEPRWWPLNSAIGQILTWLANVFTLAYIHAVIRRSRRLGISTLPAEDDKITGLSAFSQWVPTSLFYCVVVMTIGTALYLQLLQDVYVYASAVTATNLFLFYAIKCGIGGPPIRVAIVRACLAAERVGRFG
;
A
#
# COMPACT_ATOMS: atom_id res chain seq x y z
N MET A 1 8.30 -16.83 59.25
CA MET A 1 8.58 -15.50 58.69
C MET A 1 7.82 -15.46 57.39
N ASP A 2 6.54 -15.09 57.47
CA ASP A 2 5.62 -15.18 56.34
C ASP A 2 6.04 -14.24 55.23
N ASP A 3 6.14 -14.80 54.03
CA ASP A 3 6.51 -14.12 52.80
C ASP A 3 5.45 -13.05 52.49
N GLN A 4 5.75 -11.82 52.91
CA GLN A 4 4.89 -10.68 52.75
C GLN A 4 4.94 -10.23 51.28
N GLY A 5 4.17 -10.91 50.42
CA GLY A 5 4.03 -10.59 48.99
C GLY A 5 3.79 -9.11 48.72
N THR A 6 4.13 -8.68 47.50
CA THR A 6 4.10 -7.28 47.07
C THR A 6 2.68 -6.68 47.22
N THR A 7 2.57 -5.36 47.26
CA THR A 7 1.28 -4.67 47.48
C THR A 7 0.24 -4.99 46.39
N LEU A 8 0.66 -5.24 45.14
CA LEU A 8 -0.23 -5.64 44.05
C LEU A 8 -0.76 -7.08 44.24
N ASP A 9 0.08 -8.01 44.75
CA ASP A 9 -0.36 -9.39 45.00
C ASP A 9 -1.49 -9.42 46.05
N ARG A 10 -1.34 -8.61 47.11
CA ARG A 10 -2.39 -8.46 48.14
C ARG A 10 -3.64 -7.81 47.59
N LEU A 11 -3.51 -6.82 46.71
CA LEU A 11 -4.65 -6.18 46.05
C LEU A 11 -5.42 -7.20 45.21
N LEU A 12 -4.75 -7.96 44.34
CA LEU A 12 -5.41 -8.96 43.49
C LEU A 12 -6.06 -10.08 44.29
N ALA A 13 -5.42 -10.53 45.39
CA ALA A 13 -6.02 -11.50 46.29
C ALA A 13 -7.31 -10.96 46.94
N ALA A 14 -7.34 -9.69 47.36
CA ALA A 14 -8.54 -9.07 47.92
C ALA A 14 -9.63 -8.81 46.85
N LEU A 15 -9.22 -8.44 45.63
CA LEU A 15 -10.14 -8.23 44.50
C LEU A 15 -10.80 -9.52 44.03
N SER A 16 -10.11 -10.66 44.08
CA SER A 16 -10.69 -11.96 43.70
C SER A 16 -11.75 -12.46 44.70
N GLY A 17 -11.68 -12.01 45.96
CA GLY A 17 -12.66 -12.30 47.01
C GLY A 17 -13.91 -11.42 46.97
N LEU A 18 -13.95 -10.39 46.13
CA LEU A 18 -14.98 -9.36 46.12
C LEU A 18 -16.32 -9.88 45.56
N ARG A 19 -17.33 -10.10 46.42
CA ARG A 19 -18.66 -10.60 45.99
C ARG A 19 -19.78 -9.56 46.03
N GLY A 20 -19.59 -8.47 46.77
CA GLY A 20 -20.59 -7.42 46.94
C GLY A 20 -19.99 -6.10 47.43
N TYR A 21 -20.86 -5.12 47.66
CA TYR A 21 -20.48 -3.78 48.10
C TYR A 21 -20.42 -3.64 49.62
N ASP A 22 -21.12 -4.53 50.34
CA ASP A 22 -21.21 -4.57 51.80
C ASP A 22 -20.37 -5.73 52.39
N ASP A 23 -19.45 -6.27 51.60
CA ASP A 23 -18.59 -7.42 51.91
C ASP A 23 -17.42 -7.01 52.85
N PRO A 24 -17.04 -7.82 53.87
CA PRO A 24 -15.81 -7.61 54.64
C PRO A 24 -14.57 -7.34 53.79
N GLU A 25 -14.46 -7.97 52.62
CA GLU A 25 -13.35 -7.74 51.68
C GLU A 25 -13.33 -6.30 51.12
N ALA A 26 -14.49 -5.63 50.99
CA ALA A 26 -14.53 -4.23 50.63
C ALA A 26 -13.89 -3.34 51.72
N GLY A 27 -14.08 -3.68 52.99
CA GLY A 27 -13.39 -3.03 54.11
C GLY A 27 -11.87 -3.21 54.04
N ARG A 28 -11.41 -4.45 53.80
CA ARG A 28 -9.99 -4.76 53.62
C ARG A 28 -9.37 -4.02 52.43
N LEU A 29 -10.11 -3.86 51.33
CA LEU A 29 -9.67 -3.07 50.18
C LEU A 29 -9.57 -1.58 50.50
N ARG A 30 -10.48 -1.01 51.30
CA ARG A 30 -10.35 0.39 51.74
C ARG A 30 -9.06 0.62 52.50
N ASP A 31 -8.72 -0.28 53.42
CA ASP A 31 -7.47 -0.22 54.19
C ASP A 31 -6.24 -0.38 53.28
N LEU A 32 -6.24 -1.37 52.38
CA LEU A 32 -5.16 -1.61 51.42
C LEU A 32 -4.94 -0.43 50.47
N LEU A 33 -6.00 0.31 50.14
CA LEU A 33 -5.97 1.48 49.27
C LEU A 33 -5.76 2.81 50.02
N GLY A 34 -5.62 2.76 51.35
CA GLY A 34 -5.38 3.94 52.18
C GLY A 34 -6.55 4.94 52.17
N LEU A 35 -7.78 4.45 52.03
CA LEU A 35 -8.98 5.28 52.09
C LEU A 35 -9.29 5.68 53.53
N PRO A 36 -9.81 6.90 53.78
CA PRO A 36 -10.07 7.39 55.12
C PRO A 36 -11.17 6.56 55.82
N ALA A 37 -10.94 6.21 57.08
CA ALA A 37 -11.97 5.62 57.95
C ALA A 37 -13.06 6.65 58.30
N ASP A 38 -14.27 6.16 58.56
CA ASP A 38 -15.46 6.99 58.80
C ASP A 38 -15.21 8.13 59.82
N GLY A 39 -15.57 9.36 59.42
CA GLY A 39 -15.62 10.52 60.32
C GLY A 39 -14.37 11.42 60.42
N ARG A 40 -13.30 11.20 59.62
CA ARG A 40 -12.14 12.11 59.57
C ARG A 40 -11.93 12.73 58.18
N PRO A 41 -11.81 14.07 58.06
CA PRO A 41 -11.51 14.72 56.78
C PRO A 41 -10.11 14.32 56.28
N GLU A 42 -10.01 13.96 55.00
CA GLU A 42 -8.74 13.58 54.37
C GLU A 42 -7.79 14.80 54.31
N THR A 43 -6.60 14.70 54.91
CA THR A 43 -5.60 15.77 54.80
C THR A 43 -4.91 15.72 53.43
N ALA A 44 -4.43 16.87 52.93
CA ALA A 44 -3.69 16.92 51.66
C ALA A 44 -2.48 15.97 51.62
N ARG A 45 -1.80 15.77 52.76
CA ARG A 45 -0.68 14.83 52.88
C ARG A 45 -1.14 13.38 52.77
N HIS A 46 -2.28 13.04 53.39
CA HIS A 46 -2.85 11.70 53.29
C HIS A 46 -3.29 11.40 51.86
N LYS A 47 -4.00 12.35 51.21
CA LYS A 47 -4.39 12.27 49.81
C LYS A 47 -3.18 12.06 48.88
N ALA A 48 -2.11 12.84 49.06
CA ALA A 48 -0.89 12.68 48.27
C ALA A 48 -0.25 11.29 48.45
N SER A 49 -0.21 10.78 49.68
CA SER A 49 0.30 9.43 49.97
C SER A 49 -0.54 8.34 49.32
N ARG A 50 -1.88 8.47 49.39
CA ARG A 50 -2.85 7.57 48.75
C ARG A 50 -2.68 7.56 47.23
N LEU A 51 -2.59 8.73 46.59
CA LEU A 51 -2.39 8.81 45.15
C LEU A 51 -1.03 8.23 44.73
N GLY A 52 0.03 8.45 45.51
CA GLY A 52 1.32 7.80 45.29
C GLY A 52 1.26 6.27 45.37
N LEU A 53 0.45 5.73 46.30
CA LEU A 53 0.19 4.29 46.39
C LEU A 53 -0.58 3.77 45.17
N TRP A 54 -1.66 4.45 44.78
CA TRP A 54 -2.50 4.08 43.64
C TRP A 54 -1.71 4.05 42.33
N ARG A 55 -0.87 5.06 42.10
CA ARG A 55 0.04 5.12 40.94
C ARG A 55 1.02 3.95 40.94
N ARG A 56 1.63 3.61 42.09
CA ARG A 56 2.54 2.46 42.21
C ARG A 56 1.84 1.13 41.90
N LEU A 57 0.60 0.95 42.38
CA LEU A 57 -0.19 -0.25 42.12
C LEU A 57 -0.49 -0.41 40.62
N LEU A 58 -0.95 0.65 39.95
CA LEU A 58 -1.22 0.62 38.51
C LEU A 58 0.06 0.42 37.69
N HIS A 59 1.18 1.01 38.12
CA HIS A 59 2.48 0.88 37.47
C HIS A 59 3.08 -0.54 37.59
N ASP A 60 2.75 -1.29 38.65
CA ASP A 60 3.26 -2.64 38.89
C ASP A 60 2.54 -3.75 38.08
N ILE A 61 1.45 -3.41 37.36
CA ILE A 61 0.71 -4.37 36.54
C ILE A 61 1.60 -4.86 35.37
N PRO A 62 1.72 -6.18 35.14
CA PRO A 62 2.44 -6.74 33.99
C PRO A 62 1.86 -6.31 32.63
N LEU A 63 2.72 -6.14 31.61
CA LEU A 63 2.33 -5.58 30.30
C LEU A 63 1.64 -6.57 29.36
N ASP A 64 1.96 -7.86 29.47
CA ASP A 64 1.49 -8.93 28.60
C ASP A 64 0.89 -10.08 29.42
N GLU A 65 0.07 -10.91 28.77
CA GLU A 65 -0.65 -12.00 29.43
C GLU A 65 0.28 -13.01 30.08
N ARG A 66 1.38 -13.33 29.41
CA ARG A 66 2.34 -14.32 29.89
C ARG A 66 3.02 -13.82 31.17
N SER A 67 3.50 -12.58 31.20
CA SER A 67 4.07 -11.98 32.41
C SER A 67 3.05 -11.88 33.56
N PHE A 68 1.76 -11.71 33.24
CA PHE A 68 0.70 -11.73 34.23
C PHE A 68 0.49 -13.14 34.80
N ASP A 69 0.36 -14.13 33.93
CA ASP A 69 0.11 -15.52 34.29
C ASP A 69 1.32 -16.16 35.01
N ASP A 70 2.55 -15.79 34.63
CA ASP A 70 3.78 -16.22 35.32
C ASP A 70 3.79 -15.75 36.78
N ARG A 71 3.15 -14.61 37.10
CA ARG A 71 3.07 -14.05 38.46
C ARG A 71 1.84 -14.49 39.24
N PHE A 72 0.69 -14.61 38.59
CA PHE A 72 -0.62 -14.80 39.25
C PHE A 72 -1.31 -16.12 38.93
N GLY A 73 -0.68 -16.97 38.12
CA GLY A 73 -1.23 -18.24 37.66
C GLY A 73 -1.99 -18.13 36.33
N PRO A 74 -2.18 -19.25 35.62
CA PRO A 74 -2.74 -19.29 34.27
C PRO A 74 -4.18 -18.76 34.21
N GLY A 75 -4.47 -17.90 33.23
CA GLY A 75 -5.78 -17.28 33.06
C GLY A 75 -6.14 -16.25 34.14
N GLY A 76 -5.17 -15.86 34.98
CA GLY A 76 -5.39 -14.95 36.11
C GLY A 76 -5.90 -13.58 35.66
N ARG A 77 -5.39 -13.08 34.53
CA ARG A 77 -5.79 -11.76 33.99
C ARG A 77 -7.26 -11.77 33.56
N GLN A 78 -7.66 -12.77 32.77
CA GLN A 78 -9.02 -12.88 32.25
C GLN A 78 -10.05 -13.15 33.36
N GLY A 79 -9.69 -14.00 34.34
CA GLY A 79 -10.50 -14.23 35.53
C GLY A 79 -10.72 -12.94 36.33
N THR A 80 -9.66 -12.15 36.54
CA THR A 80 -9.73 -10.85 37.21
C THR A 80 -10.61 -9.87 36.45
N ILE A 81 -10.42 -9.72 35.14
CA ILE A 81 -11.25 -8.84 34.29
C ILE A 81 -12.73 -9.20 34.43
N THR A 82 -13.05 -10.50 34.37
CA THR A 82 -14.44 -10.98 34.46
C THR A 82 -15.08 -10.67 35.82
N ALA A 83 -14.37 -10.95 36.91
CA ALA A 83 -14.85 -10.69 38.26
C ALA A 83 -15.07 -9.19 38.51
N LEU A 84 -14.09 -8.37 38.13
CA LEU A 84 -14.16 -6.92 38.30
C LEU A 84 -15.22 -6.27 37.41
N ALA A 85 -15.38 -6.71 36.16
CA ALA A 85 -16.41 -6.19 35.27
C ALA A 85 -17.82 -6.43 35.84
N SER A 86 -18.06 -7.64 36.34
CA SER A 86 -19.33 -7.99 37.02
C SER A 86 -19.58 -7.10 38.23
N TRP A 87 -18.57 -6.95 39.10
CA TRP A 87 -18.68 -6.10 40.28
C TRP A 87 -18.97 -4.66 39.87
N CYS A 88 -18.12 -4.04 39.04
CA CYS A 88 -18.22 -2.62 38.66
C CYS A 88 -19.56 -2.28 37.98
N LEU A 89 -20.06 -3.13 37.08
CA LEU A 89 -21.34 -2.90 36.41
C LEU A 89 -22.54 -2.96 37.37
N GLY A 90 -22.39 -3.64 38.51
CA GLY A 90 -23.41 -3.70 39.57
C GLY A 90 -23.58 -2.42 40.39
N TYR A 91 -22.68 -1.43 40.27
CA TYR A 91 -22.62 -0.26 41.18
C TYR A 91 -23.86 0.63 41.08
N ARG A 92 -24.34 0.92 39.87
CA ARG A 92 -25.58 1.70 39.66
C ARG A 92 -26.79 1.04 40.34
N GLY A 93 -26.90 -0.28 40.23
CA GLY A 93 -27.99 -1.04 40.84
C GLY A 93 -27.91 -1.03 42.37
N TRP A 94 -26.71 -1.12 42.93
CA TRP A 94 -26.51 -1.02 44.38
C TRP A 94 -26.81 0.39 44.91
N THR A 95 -26.24 1.45 44.32
CA THR A 95 -26.51 2.84 44.73
C THR A 95 -27.99 3.21 44.61
N GLY A 96 -28.68 2.73 43.56
CA GLY A 96 -30.12 2.90 43.40
C GLY A 96 -30.94 2.26 44.53
N ARG A 97 -30.57 1.04 44.97
CA ARG A 97 -31.22 0.35 46.10
C ARG A 97 -30.97 1.07 47.43
N GLN A 98 -29.76 1.56 47.67
CA GLN A 98 -29.42 2.33 48.86
C GLN A 98 -30.25 3.63 48.96
N ARG A 99 -30.45 4.33 47.83
CA ARG A 99 -31.29 5.54 47.78
C ARG A 99 -32.80 5.26 47.96
N ALA A 100 -33.28 4.07 47.61
CA ALA A 100 -34.69 3.69 47.69
C ALA A 100 -35.09 3.12 49.08
N GLY A 101 -34.13 2.60 49.85
CA GLY A 101 -34.35 2.16 51.23
C GLY A 101 -34.61 3.35 52.16
N ARG A 102 -35.68 3.31 52.97
CA ARG A 102 -36.09 4.37 53.90
C ARG A 102 -35.12 4.65 55.08
N SER A 103 -33.88 4.21 54.99
CA SER A 103 -32.76 4.70 55.80
C SER A 103 -31.83 5.48 54.88
N ALA A 104 -31.85 6.80 54.98
CA ALA A 104 -30.85 7.68 54.38
C ALA A 104 -29.48 7.49 55.08
N GLN A 105 -28.96 6.26 55.12
CA GLN A 105 -27.55 6.04 55.41
C GLN A 105 -26.81 6.56 54.18
N ALA A 106 -26.05 7.63 54.38
CA ALA A 106 -25.16 8.17 53.36
C ALA A 106 -24.27 7.04 52.84
N GLU A 107 -23.93 7.11 51.55
CA GLU A 107 -22.96 6.19 50.95
C GLU A 107 -21.72 6.09 51.87
N PRO A 108 -21.26 4.87 52.23
CA PRO A 108 -20.13 4.70 53.15
C PRO A 108 -18.94 5.54 52.71
N LEU A 109 -18.29 6.23 53.65
CA LEU A 109 -17.20 7.15 53.33
C LEU A 109 -16.10 6.38 52.57
N GLY A 110 -15.65 6.91 51.43
CA GLY A 110 -14.64 6.24 50.61
C GLY A 110 -15.17 5.17 49.65
N GLN A 111 -16.47 4.84 49.64
CA GLN A 111 -17.02 3.82 48.75
C GLN A 111 -16.98 4.23 47.27
N ALA A 112 -17.29 5.50 46.97
CA ALA A 112 -17.18 6.05 45.63
C ALA A 112 -15.72 6.02 45.15
N GLU A 113 -14.76 6.38 46.00
CA GLU A 113 -13.34 6.36 45.69
C GLU A 113 -12.80 4.93 45.50
N LEU A 114 -13.25 3.97 46.31
CA LEU A 114 -12.96 2.55 46.14
C LEU A 114 -13.45 2.07 44.77
N PHE A 115 -14.74 2.32 44.47
CA PHE A 115 -15.33 1.98 43.18
C PHE A 115 -14.58 2.63 42.02
N GLY A 116 -14.24 3.91 42.12
CA GLY A 116 -13.51 4.66 41.11
C GLY A 116 -12.11 4.07 40.85
N PHE A 117 -11.35 3.70 41.89
CA PHE A 117 -10.03 3.09 41.73
C PHE A 117 -10.11 1.68 41.16
N VAL A 118 -11.00 0.83 41.68
CA VAL A 118 -11.19 -0.54 41.16
C VAL A 118 -11.60 -0.51 39.70
N THR A 119 -12.46 0.45 39.32
CA THR A 119 -12.86 0.65 37.93
C THR A 119 -11.68 1.12 37.07
N LEU A 120 -10.85 2.07 37.54
CA LEU A 120 -9.65 2.48 36.81
C LEU A 120 -8.66 1.32 36.64
N PHE A 121 -8.53 0.45 37.65
CA PHE A 121 -7.72 -0.77 37.58
C PHE A 121 -8.25 -1.73 36.50
N LEU A 122 -9.57 -1.97 36.48
CA LEU A 122 -10.23 -2.77 35.42
C LEU A 122 -10.01 -2.16 34.03
N LEU A 123 -10.23 -0.85 33.86
CA LEU A 123 -10.02 -0.16 32.57
C LEU A 123 -8.56 -0.26 32.11
N THR A 124 -7.60 -0.29 33.04
CA THR A 124 -6.18 -0.51 32.74
C THR A 124 -5.93 -1.93 32.24
N LEU A 125 -6.50 -2.96 32.89
CA LEU A 125 -6.39 -4.35 32.45
C LEU A 125 -7.03 -4.58 31.07
N LEU A 126 -8.22 -4.01 30.84
CA LEU A 126 -8.91 -4.07 29.54
C LEU A 126 -8.08 -3.39 28.45
N GLY A 127 -7.48 -2.23 28.75
CA GLY A 127 -6.59 -1.53 27.83
C GLY A 127 -5.32 -2.32 27.48
N LEU A 128 -4.72 -3.02 28.45
CA LEU A 128 -3.56 -3.89 28.21
C LEU A 128 -3.92 -5.11 27.35
N ALA A 129 -5.05 -5.76 27.65
CA ALA A 129 -5.54 -6.90 26.87
C ALA A 129 -5.82 -6.49 25.41
N GLU A 130 -6.46 -5.34 25.21
CA GLU A 130 -6.73 -4.81 23.87
C GLU A 130 -5.45 -4.44 23.12
N SER A 131 -4.52 -3.77 23.80
CA SER A 131 -3.20 -3.42 23.29
C SER A 131 -2.43 -4.66 22.82
N GLU A 132 -2.48 -5.77 23.56
CA GLU A 132 -1.87 -7.05 23.19
C GLU A 132 -2.59 -7.73 22.03
N ALA A 133 -3.92 -7.75 22.02
CA ALA A 133 -4.70 -8.31 20.92
C ALA A 133 -4.39 -7.60 19.58
N GLN A 134 -4.26 -6.27 19.59
CA GLN A 134 -3.89 -5.48 18.42
C GLN A 134 -2.48 -5.82 17.89
N ARG A 135 -1.54 -6.17 18.77
CA ARG A 135 -0.18 -6.60 18.39
C ARG A 135 -0.14 -8.03 17.86
N SER A 136 -0.95 -8.92 18.43
CA SER A 136 -0.97 -10.35 18.12
C SER A 136 -1.79 -10.72 16.88
N LEU A 137 -2.58 -9.79 16.33
CA LEU A 137 -3.35 -10.02 15.11
C LEU A 137 -2.44 -10.30 13.90
N SER A 138 -2.59 -11.50 13.33
CA SER A 138 -1.90 -11.89 12.10
C SER A 138 -2.27 -10.96 10.92
N PRO A 139 -1.29 -10.56 10.09
CA PRO A 139 -1.50 -9.72 8.90
C PRO A 139 -2.47 -10.29 7.85
N THR A 140 -2.82 -11.58 7.93
CA THR A 140 -3.54 -12.37 6.90
C THR A 140 -5.00 -12.68 7.25
N GLY A 141 -5.46 -12.35 8.45
CA GLY A 141 -6.82 -12.66 8.91
C GLY A 141 -7.84 -11.59 8.53
N ALA A 142 -8.82 -11.93 7.68
CA ALA A 142 -10.01 -11.12 7.37
C ALA A 142 -11.04 -11.10 8.53
N GLY A 143 -10.56 -10.93 9.76
CA GLY A 143 -11.35 -10.94 10.98
C GLY A 143 -10.89 -9.83 11.93
N ALA A 144 -10.85 -8.59 11.44
CA ALA A 144 -10.66 -7.43 12.31
C ALA A 144 -12.01 -7.09 12.97
N GLY A 145 -12.00 -6.86 14.28
CA GLY A 145 -13.18 -6.52 15.07
C GLY A 145 -14.07 -5.46 14.42
N GLN A 146 -15.38 -5.75 14.42
CA GLN A 146 -16.43 -4.92 13.84
C GLN A 146 -16.41 -3.49 14.42
N GLY A 147 -16.31 -2.47 13.57
CA GLY A 147 -16.74 -1.10 13.88
C GLY A 147 -16.09 -0.41 15.09
N GLY A 148 -14.77 -0.44 15.23
CA GLY A 148 -14.09 0.23 16.36
C GLY A 148 -14.41 -0.38 17.73
N ARG A 149 -15.03 -1.56 17.76
CA ARG A 149 -15.18 -2.38 18.97
C ARG A 149 -13.81 -2.97 19.33
N ALA A 150 -13.53 -3.02 20.63
CA ALA A 150 -12.37 -3.76 21.12
C ALA A 150 -12.42 -5.21 20.64
N LEU A 151 -11.26 -5.78 20.37
CA LEU A 151 -11.08 -7.18 20.00
C LEU A 151 -11.39 -8.12 21.17
N THR A 152 -11.25 -7.60 22.39
CA THR A 152 -11.28 -8.38 23.62
C THR A 152 -12.60 -8.30 24.39
N HIS A 153 -13.40 -7.24 24.19
CA HIS A 153 -14.64 -7.01 24.97
C HIS A 153 -15.58 -6.00 24.29
N ASP A 154 -16.82 -5.87 24.78
CA ASP A 154 -17.73 -4.81 24.36
C ASP A 154 -17.41 -3.48 25.08
N CYS A 155 -16.66 -2.61 24.41
CA CYS A 155 -16.35 -1.26 24.89
C CYS A 155 -17.60 -0.47 25.28
N GLY A 156 -18.71 -0.62 24.54
CA GLY A 156 -19.92 0.16 24.77
C GLY A 156 -20.59 -0.23 26.10
N GLY A 157 -20.76 -1.53 26.31
CA GLY A 157 -21.38 -2.08 27.52
C GLY A 157 -20.51 -2.03 28.78
N VAL A 158 -19.18 -1.93 28.64
CA VAL A 158 -18.25 -1.92 29.79
C VAL A 158 -17.60 -0.54 29.96
N CYS A 159 -16.63 -0.20 29.11
CA CYS A 159 -15.85 1.03 29.24
C CYS A 159 -16.71 2.30 29.14
N GLY A 160 -17.66 2.33 28.21
CA GLY A 160 -18.60 3.44 28.02
C GLY A 160 -19.42 3.72 29.27
N VAL A 161 -20.04 2.68 29.83
CA VAL A 161 -20.88 2.78 31.04
C VAL A 161 -20.05 3.23 32.24
N LEU A 162 -18.86 2.65 32.42
CA LEU A 162 -18.04 2.87 33.60
C LEU A 162 -17.38 4.26 33.63
N VAL A 163 -16.87 4.76 32.50
CA VAL A 163 -16.21 6.08 32.46
C VAL A 163 -17.20 7.23 32.72
N GLU A 164 -18.49 7.05 32.44
CA GLU A 164 -19.52 8.07 32.70
C GLU A 164 -19.82 8.27 34.19
N GLU A 165 -19.38 7.35 35.06
CA GLU A 165 -19.54 7.49 36.50
C GLU A 165 -18.67 8.64 37.06
N VAL A 166 -19.29 9.52 37.84
CA VAL A 166 -18.61 10.66 38.46
C VAL A 166 -17.44 10.21 39.31
N ALA A 167 -17.61 9.14 40.10
CA ALA A 167 -16.57 8.56 40.92
C ALA A 167 -15.32 8.14 40.12
N VAL A 168 -15.52 7.61 38.91
CA VAL A 168 -14.43 7.17 38.01
C VAL A 168 -13.73 8.38 37.42
N ALA A 169 -14.49 9.39 36.97
CA ALA A 169 -13.93 10.63 36.44
C ALA A 169 -13.10 11.39 37.49
N GLU A 170 -13.55 11.43 38.76
CA GLU A 170 -12.82 12.02 39.88
C GLU A 170 -11.50 11.27 40.16
N VAL A 171 -11.54 9.94 40.21
CA VAL A 171 -10.33 9.13 40.41
C VAL A 171 -9.34 9.28 39.26
N ILE A 172 -9.80 9.30 38.00
CA ILE A 172 -8.96 9.59 36.85
C ILE A 172 -8.29 10.96 37.00
N ALA A 173 -9.07 11.99 37.33
CA ALA A 173 -8.57 13.35 37.46
C ALA A 173 -7.56 13.52 38.61
N ASP A 174 -7.73 12.76 39.70
CA ASP A 174 -6.82 12.75 40.84
C ASP A 174 -5.55 11.94 40.55
N VAL A 175 -5.68 10.72 40.01
CA VAL A 175 -4.54 9.83 39.73
C VAL A 175 -3.66 10.42 38.63
N TYR A 176 -4.22 10.91 37.54
CA TYR A 176 -3.46 11.51 36.43
C TYR A 176 -3.11 13.00 36.63
N SER A 177 -3.40 13.56 37.82
CA SER A 177 -3.07 14.95 38.12
C SER A 177 -1.56 15.23 38.00
N PRO A 178 -1.16 16.37 37.40
CA PRO A 178 0.26 16.76 37.32
C PRO A 178 0.87 16.90 38.72
N GLU A 179 1.92 16.12 39.01
CA GLU A 179 2.67 16.25 40.26
C GLU A 179 3.48 17.56 40.28
N ARG A 180 3.59 18.21 41.45
CA ARG A 180 4.49 19.36 41.62
C ARG A 180 5.93 18.85 41.66
N GLU A 181 6.80 19.39 40.80
CA GLU A 181 8.23 19.10 40.89
C GLU A 181 8.77 19.52 42.27
N PRO A 182 9.63 18.71 42.90
CA PRO A 182 10.36 19.14 44.08
C PRO A 182 11.20 20.37 43.73
N ALA A 183 11.06 21.43 44.51
CA ALA A 183 11.71 22.72 44.31
C ALA A 183 13.24 22.55 44.23
N GLY A 184 13.80 22.51 43.01
CA GLY A 184 15.25 22.28 42.85
C GLY A 184 15.81 22.33 41.42
N ARG A 185 14.99 22.31 40.36
CA ARG A 185 15.45 22.56 38.99
C ARG A 185 14.55 23.62 38.35
N ARG A 186 15.16 24.53 37.56
CA ARG A 186 14.48 25.66 36.87
C ARG A 186 13.12 25.22 36.32
N PRO A 187 12.04 26.00 36.50
CA PRO A 187 10.73 25.62 35.96
C PRO A 187 10.80 25.68 34.44
N PRO A 188 10.55 24.58 33.69
CA PRO A 188 10.19 24.72 32.30
C PRO A 188 8.80 25.37 32.24
N VAL A 189 8.63 26.34 31.33
CA VAL A 189 7.37 27.08 31.10
C VAL A 189 6.16 26.12 30.88
N ALA A 190 6.42 24.90 30.41
CA ALA A 190 5.44 23.85 30.12
C ALA A 190 4.67 23.32 31.35
N GLY A 191 5.29 23.21 32.53
CA GLY A 191 4.64 22.65 33.73
C GLY A 191 3.49 23.53 34.25
N GLY A 192 3.60 24.85 34.04
CA GLY A 192 2.53 25.79 34.36
C GLY A 192 1.32 25.65 33.44
N THR A 193 1.53 25.38 32.14
CA THR A 193 0.45 25.22 31.15
C THR A 193 -0.31 23.92 31.37
N ALA A 194 0.37 22.79 31.52
CA ALA A 194 -0.28 21.50 31.76
C ALA A 194 -1.16 21.51 33.02
N ALA A 195 -0.67 22.10 34.12
CA ALA A 195 -1.46 22.22 35.35
C ALA A 195 -2.66 23.17 35.23
N ARG A 196 -2.58 24.21 34.38
CA ARG A 196 -3.71 25.11 34.10
C ARG A 196 -4.78 24.40 33.27
N GLU A 197 -4.38 23.81 32.14
CA GLU A 197 -5.30 23.08 31.25
C GLU A 197 -5.98 21.93 31.99
N TRP A 198 -5.23 21.16 32.80
CA TRP A 198 -5.80 20.05 33.59
C TRP A 198 -6.89 20.50 34.57
N ARG A 199 -6.72 21.67 35.21
CA ARG A 199 -7.73 22.22 36.14
C ARG A 199 -8.94 22.80 35.41
N ALA A 200 -8.79 23.23 34.16
CA ALA A 200 -9.86 23.80 33.35
C ALA A 200 -10.80 22.72 32.77
N MET A 201 -10.46 21.43 32.86
CA MET A 201 -11.31 20.34 32.37
C MET A 201 -12.54 20.12 33.26
N GLN A 202 -13.70 19.85 32.64
CA GLN A 202 -14.82 19.31 33.39
C GLN A 202 -14.54 17.87 33.82
N ARG A 203 -14.96 17.52 35.04
CA ARG A 203 -14.92 16.16 35.61
C ARG A 203 -16.00 15.25 35.01
N LYS A 204 -16.37 15.46 33.74
CA LYS A 204 -17.35 14.66 32.99
C LYS A 204 -16.69 14.12 31.74
N LEU A 205 -16.32 12.85 31.79
CA LEU A 205 -15.58 12.16 30.74
C LEU A 205 -16.48 11.12 30.08
N ARG A 206 -16.22 10.82 28.81
CA ARG A 206 -16.83 9.73 28.07
C ARG A 206 -15.75 8.88 27.45
N PHE A 207 -15.88 7.57 27.53
CA PHE A 207 -14.96 6.68 26.84
C PHE A 207 -15.11 6.85 25.32
N HIS A 208 -13.98 6.95 24.62
CA HIS A 208 -13.97 6.99 23.17
C HIS A 208 -13.42 5.70 22.56
N ARG A 209 -12.18 5.30 22.92
CA ARG A 209 -11.56 4.04 22.46
C ARG A 209 -10.29 3.69 23.22
N HIS A 210 -9.79 2.47 23.02
CA HIS A 210 -8.42 2.10 23.33
C HIS A 210 -7.47 2.46 22.18
N GLY A 211 -6.27 2.88 22.51
CA GLY A 211 -5.13 2.99 21.60
C GLY A 211 -4.05 1.97 21.95
N SER A 212 -2.94 1.97 21.20
CA SER A 212 -1.86 0.98 21.37
C SER A 212 -1.20 1.02 22.75
N THR A 213 -1.11 2.18 23.39
CA THR A 213 -0.52 2.38 24.74
C THR A 213 -1.43 3.13 25.70
N SER A 214 -2.67 3.41 25.30
CA SER A 214 -3.51 4.42 25.97
C SER A 214 -4.99 4.11 25.90
N MET A 215 -5.77 4.82 26.70
CA MET A 215 -7.22 4.98 26.49
C MET A 215 -7.51 6.44 26.13
N ILE A 216 -8.40 6.64 25.17
CA ILE A 216 -8.82 7.96 24.70
C ILE A 216 -10.19 8.26 25.28
N LEU A 217 -10.29 9.38 25.99
CA LEU A 217 -11.52 9.89 26.59
C LEU A 217 -11.93 11.19 25.91
N ARG A 218 -13.24 11.43 25.77
CA ARG A 218 -13.81 12.70 25.30
C ARG A 218 -14.31 13.51 26.49
N GLY A 219 -14.02 14.81 26.52
CA GLY A 219 -14.50 15.73 27.54
C GLY A 219 -14.71 17.14 27.02
N SER A 220 -15.04 18.09 27.89
CA SER A 220 -15.22 19.50 27.56
C SER A 220 -14.63 20.42 28.63
N THR A 221 -14.27 21.65 28.28
CA THR A 221 -13.76 22.64 29.23
C THR A 221 -14.86 23.17 30.16
N ALA A 222 -14.48 23.55 31.38
CA ALA A 222 -15.38 24.15 32.36
C ALA A 222 -15.94 25.49 31.83
N ASP A 223 -15.02 26.32 31.33
CA ASP A 223 -15.34 27.65 30.80
C ASP A 223 -15.76 27.58 29.33
N ALA A 224 -16.74 28.40 28.97
CA ALA A 224 -17.17 28.58 27.60
C ALA A 224 -16.32 29.66 26.93
N VAL A 225 -15.80 29.35 25.74
CA VAL A 225 -15.09 30.31 24.88
C VAL A 225 -16.07 30.72 23.77
N HIS A 226 -16.42 32.01 23.70
CA HIS A 226 -17.42 32.53 22.76
C HIS A 226 -18.77 31.79 22.78
N GLY A 227 -19.23 31.38 23.97
CA GLY A 227 -20.52 30.69 24.15
C GLY A 227 -20.50 29.19 23.83
N THR A 228 -19.39 28.66 23.31
CA THR A 228 -19.19 27.23 23.06
C THR A 228 -18.16 26.65 24.02
N ARG A 229 -18.41 25.43 24.52
CA ARG A 229 -17.42 24.70 25.32
C ARG A 229 -16.62 23.81 24.37
N PRO A 230 -15.34 24.12 24.10
CA PRO A 230 -14.52 23.27 23.25
C PRO A 230 -14.42 21.86 23.84
N GLU A 231 -14.60 20.87 22.98
CA GLU A 231 -14.42 19.47 23.32
C GLU A 231 -12.99 19.01 23.07
N PHE A 232 -12.50 18.13 23.94
CA PHE A 232 -11.15 17.61 23.88
C PHE A 232 -11.13 16.09 23.81
N ALA A 233 -10.07 15.57 23.21
CA ALA A 233 -9.60 14.21 23.38
C ALA A 233 -8.50 14.19 24.44
N LEU A 234 -8.69 13.40 25.48
CA LEU A 234 -7.71 13.13 26.52
C LEU A 234 -7.16 11.72 26.30
N LYS A 235 -5.93 11.64 25.78
CA LYS A 235 -5.20 10.39 25.60
C LYS A 235 -4.45 10.07 26.89
N LEU A 236 -4.99 9.16 27.68
CA LEU A 236 -4.40 8.68 28.94
C LEU A 236 -3.49 7.49 28.65
N ILE A 237 -2.18 7.65 28.86
CA ILE A 237 -1.23 6.55 28.77
C ILE A 237 -1.50 5.59 29.92
N LEU A 238 -1.65 4.30 29.63
CA LEU A 238 -1.85 3.32 30.70
C LEU A 238 -0.59 3.33 31.59
N TYR A 239 -0.77 3.48 32.90
CA TYR A 239 0.34 3.55 33.88
C TYR A 239 1.45 2.50 33.72
N PRO A 240 1.16 1.23 33.40
CA PRO A 240 2.21 0.25 33.11
C PRO A 240 3.19 0.69 32.01
N PHE A 241 2.73 1.42 31.00
CA PHE A 241 3.58 1.94 29.92
C PHE A 241 4.40 3.15 30.33
N THR A 242 4.03 3.89 31.39
CA THR A 242 4.86 5.03 31.87
C THR A 242 6.19 4.59 32.48
N ARG A 243 6.36 3.28 32.73
CA ARG A 243 7.64 2.63 33.06
C ARG A 243 8.71 2.80 31.98
N ILE A 244 8.27 2.93 30.73
CA ILE A 244 9.14 3.08 29.58
C ILE A 244 9.57 4.55 29.55
N ALA A 245 10.77 4.83 30.07
CA ALA A 245 11.26 6.21 30.26
C ALA A 245 11.25 7.03 28.97
N THR A 246 11.56 6.41 27.82
CA THR A 246 11.50 7.03 26.49
C THR A 246 10.07 7.44 26.11
N LEU A 247 9.08 6.60 26.37
CA LEU A 247 7.67 6.90 26.12
C LEU A 247 7.17 8.02 27.04
N ALA A 248 7.46 7.95 28.35
CA ALA A 248 7.05 8.97 29.31
C ALA A 248 7.68 10.35 28.99
N GLN A 249 8.96 10.37 28.61
CA GLN A 249 9.65 11.59 28.20
C GLN A 249 9.08 12.16 26.89
N ALA A 250 8.83 11.31 25.90
CA ALA A 250 8.22 11.71 24.63
C ALA A 250 6.79 12.27 24.83
N THR A 251 6.00 11.62 25.69
CA THR A 251 4.65 12.09 26.05
C THR A 251 4.72 13.45 26.74
N ARG A 252 5.64 13.62 27.71
CA ARG A 252 5.82 14.90 28.40
C ARG A 252 6.16 16.05 27.45
N GLY A 253 7.11 15.82 26.53
CA GLY A 253 7.52 16.80 25.53
C GLY A 253 6.56 16.96 24.34
N TYR A 254 5.47 16.19 24.26
CA TYR A 254 4.63 16.09 23.07
C TYR A 254 4.02 17.44 22.64
N ALA A 255 3.45 18.20 23.57
CA ALA A 255 2.86 19.52 23.28
C ALA A 255 3.91 20.57 22.90
N GLU A 256 5.13 20.47 23.43
CA GLU A 256 6.24 21.34 23.04
C GLU A 256 6.71 21.01 21.61
N THR A 257 6.77 19.71 21.28
CA THR A 257 7.27 19.17 20.01
C THR A 257 6.27 19.32 18.87
N TYR A 258 4.97 19.08 19.12
CA TYR A 258 3.91 18.99 18.10
C TYR A 258 2.76 19.96 18.31
N GLY A 259 2.82 20.87 19.29
CA GLY A 259 1.77 21.85 19.54
C GLY A 259 1.59 22.82 18.37
N THR A 260 0.39 22.88 17.80
CA THR A 260 0.04 23.71 16.63
C THR A 260 -0.87 24.90 16.98
N ALA A 261 -1.02 25.23 18.26
CA ALA A 261 -1.96 26.26 18.73
C ALA A 261 -1.77 27.65 18.10
N SER A 262 -0.58 27.96 17.56
CA SER A 262 -0.26 29.23 16.90
C SER A 262 -0.20 29.17 15.37
N THR A 263 -0.36 28.00 14.74
CA THR A 263 -0.04 27.80 13.31
C THR A 263 -1.28 27.74 12.40
N GLY A 264 -2.49 27.63 12.95
CA GLY A 264 -3.72 27.50 12.16
C GLY A 264 -3.77 26.23 11.30
N ALA A 265 -3.04 25.19 11.71
CA ALA A 265 -2.83 23.98 10.91
C ALA A 265 -4.16 23.28 10.58
N ARG A 266 -4.40 23.03 9.29
CA ARG A 266 -5.63 22.39 8.83
C ARG A 266 -5.59 20.89 8.97
N HIS A 267 -4.45 20.25 8.80
CA HIS A 267 -4.28 18.81 8.73
C HIS A 267 -3.64 18.21 9.99
N LEU A 268 -3.27 19.03 10.97
CA LEU A 268 -2.71 18.57 12.24
C LEU A 268 -3.69 18.80 13.39
N VAL A 269 -3.80 17.82 14.30
CA VAL A 269 -4.57 18.02 15.52
C VAL A 269 -3.91 19.06 16.42
N ARG A 270 -4.71 19.95 17.01
CA ARG A 270 -4.21 20.94 17.96
C ARG A 270 -3.99 20.31 19.32
N VAL A 271 -2.73 20.33 19.78
CA VAL A 271 -2.36 19.89 21.12
C VAL A 271 -2.45 21.07 22.09
N TRP A 272 -3.11 20.88 23.23
CA TRP A 272 -3.29 21.91 24.26
C TRP A 272 -2.20 21.82 25.32
N ALA A 273 -1.98 20.61 25.83
CA ALA A 273 -0.97 20.32 26.83
C ALA A 273 -0.62 18.83 26.85
N SER A 274 0.53 18.50 27.44
CA SER A 274 0.94 17.13 27.66
C SER A 274 1.67 16.99 28.99
N PHE A 275 1.69 15.76 29.50
CA PHE A 275 2.42 15.36 30.70
C PHE A 275 3.02 13.97 30.48
N ASP A 276 3.65 13.37 31.49
CA ASP A 276 4.26 12.03 31.34
C ASP A 276 3.25 10.89 31.10
N SER A 277 2.00 11.11 31.49
CA SER A 277 0.94 10.10 31.55
C SER A 277 -0.26 10.45 30.70
N TRP A 278 -0.27 11.61 30.03
CA TRP A 278 -1.40 12.02 29.19
C TRP A 278 -1.06 13.09 28.16
N ILE A 279 -1.88 13.16 27.11
CA ILE A 279 -1.87 14.22 26.10
C ILE A 279 -3.30 14.75 25.97
N LEU A 280 -3.45 16.07 26.01
CA LEU A 280 -4.71 16.79 25.85
C LEU A 280 -4.71 17.54 24.52
N MET A 281 -5.72 17.29 23.68
CA MET A 281 -5.80 17.83 22.32
C MET A 281 -7.25 18.02 21.86
N ASP A 282 -7.45 18.72 20.75
CA ASP A 282 -8.78 18.86 20.13
C ASP A 282 -9.41 17.48 19.88
N PHE A 283 -10.71 17.35 20.17
CA PHE A 283 -11.47 16.19 19.70
C PHE A 283 -11.79 16.36 18.22
N VAL A 284 -11.21 15.53 17.37
CA VAL A 284 -11.54 15.52 15.94
C VAL A 284 -12.76 14.63 15.71
N GLU A 285 -13.91 15.24 15.44
CA GLU A 285 -15.08 14.49 14.99
C GLU A 285 -14.82 13.89 13.60
N GLY A 286 -14.94 12.58 13.49
CA GLY A 286 -14.59 11.87 12.26
C GLY A 286 -14.38 10.39 12.51
N ARG A 287 -13.95 9.71 11.46
CA ARG A 287 -13.62 8.28 11.48
C ARG A 287 -12.19 8.09 11.06
N THR A 288 -11.51 7.09 11.60
CA THR A 288 -10.15 6.80 11.15
C THR A 288 -10.19 6.23 9.73
N LEU A 289 -9.12 6.46 8.96
CA LEU A 289 -8.99 5.90 7.62
C LEU A 289 -9.01 4.36 7.68
N ALA A 290 -8.50 3.75 8.75
CA ALA A 290 -8.60 2.31 9.01
C ALA A 290 -10.05 1.81 9.11
N GLU A 291 -10.95 2.61 9.69
CA GLU A 291 -12.37 2.26 9.78
C GLU A 291 -13.08 2.40 8.45
N LEU A 292 -12.77 3.46 7.70
CA LEU A 292 -13.37 3.68 6.38
C LEU A 292 -12.99 2.56 5.41
N VAL A 293 -11.71 2.18 5.36
CA VAL A 293 -11.21 1.08 4.52
C VAL A 293 -11.87 -0.25 4.89
N ARG A 294 -12.04 -0.53 6.19
CA ARG A 294 -12.70 -1.76 6.65
C ARG A 294 -14.17 -1.80 6.23
N GLU A 295 -14.91 -0.72 6.44
CA GLU A 295 -16.31 -0.69 6.02
C GLU A 295 -16.48 -0.69 4.49
N GLU A 296 -15.56 -0.08 3.75
CA GLU A 296 -15.53 -0.21 2.29
C GLU A 296 -15.39 -1.69 1.90
N ALA A 297 -14.50 -2.44 2.56
CA ALA A 297 -14.33 -3.86 2.34
C ALA A 297 -15.55 -4.70 2.76
N ASP A 298 -16.22 -4.35 3.86
CA ASP A 298 -17.41 -5.06 4.37
C ASP A 298 -18.68 -4.78 3.55
N ARG A 299 -18.77 -3.59 2.93
CA ARG A 299 -19.90 -3.20 2.06
C ARG A 299 -19.85 -3.83 0.67
N GLU A 300 -18.73 -4.42 0.26
CA GLU A 300 -18.67 -5.12 -1.03
C GLU A 300 -19.64 -6.31 -1.02
N PRO A 301 -20.63 -6.35 -1.93
CA PRO A 301 -21.69 -7.35 -1.88
C PRO A 301 -21.15 -8.78 -2.03
N ALA A 302 -21.71 -9.70 -1.24
CA ALA A 302 -21.43 -11.14 -1.21
C ALA A 302 -21.72 -11.90 -2.54
N ASP A 303 -21.98 -11.18 -3.64
CA ASP A 303 -22.24 -11.69 -4.99
C ASP A 303 -20.95 -12.19 -5.70
N GLY A 304 -19.96 -12.68 -4.93
CA GLY A 304 -18.68 -13.17 -5.43
C GLY A 304 -17.73 -12.09 -6.00
N ARG A 305 -18.11 -10.81 -5.94
CA ARG A 305 -17.30 -9.66 -6.40
C ARG A 305 -16.48 -9.04 -5.26
N ARG A 306 -15.68 -9.84 -4.55
CA ARG A 306 -14.55 -9.27 -3.80
C ARG A 306 -13.76 -8.36 -4.75
N ALA A 307 -13.30 -7.20 -4.30
CA ALA A 307 -12.21 -6.47 -4.94
C ALA A 307 -11.12 -7.49 -5.26
N SER A 308 -11.07 -7.88 -6.54
CA SER A 308 -10.08 -8.81 -6.99
C SER A 308 -8.74 -8.13 -6.75
N PRO A 309 -7.69 -8.84 -6.27
CA PRO A 309 -6.33 -8.30 -6.18
C PRO A 309 -5.79 -7.78 -7.53
N LEU A 310 -6.58 -7.94 -8.59
CA LEU A 310 -6.38 -7.52 -9.96
C LEU A 310 -7.20 -6.27 -10.35
N SER A 311 -7.63 -5.45 -9.38
CA SER A 311 -8.31 -4.17 -9.62
C SER A 311 -7.58 -2.99 -9.00
N LEU A 312 -7.65 -1.85 -9.68
CA LEU A 312 -7.00 -0.59 -9.30
C LEU A 312 -7.96 0.57 -9.56
N ASP A 313 -8.31 1.31 -8.52
CA ASP A 313 -9.16 2.49 -8.56
C ASP A 313 -8.30 3.77 -8.57
N LEU A 314 -8.26 4.43 -9.72
CA LEU A 314 -7.47 5.64 -9.95
C LEU A 314 -8.11 6.89 -9.32
N ASP A 315 -9.44 6.95 -9.21
CA ASP A 315 -10.14 8.10 -8.62
C ASP A 315 -9.97 8.08 -7.10
N ARG A 316 -10.18 6.92 -6.46
CA ARG A 316 -9.90 6.77 -5.04
C ARG A 316 -8.44 7.04 -4.71
N LEU A 317 -7.52 6.58 -5.57
CA LEU A 317 -6.09 6.86 -5.47
C LEU A 317 -5.81 8.38 -5.58
N ARG A 318 -6.46 9.07 -6.52
CA ARG A 318 -6.36 10.53 -6.69
C ARG A 318 -6.82 11.25 -5.43
N ASP A 319 -8.06 11.01 -5.03
CA ASP A 319 -8.77 11.82 -4.03
C ASP A 319 -8.13 11.66 -2.65
N LYS A 320 -7.92 10.40 -2.21
CA LYS A 320 -7.27 10.13 -0.93
C LYS A 320 -5.77 10.47 -0.97
N GLY A 321 -5.10 10.30 -2.11
CA GLY A 321 -3.70 10.67 -2.30
C GLY A 321 -3.48 12.17 -2.14
N LEU A 322 -4.33 13.01 -2.75
CA LEU A 322 -4.26 14.46 -2.65
C LEU A 322 -4.34 14.94 -1.18
N LEU A 323 -5.32 14.42 -0.43
CA LEU A 323 -5.49 14.76 0.99
C LEU A 323 -4.27 14.37 1.83
N LEU A 324 -3.66 13.21 1.53
CA LEU A 324 -2.48 12.75 2.23
C LEU A 324 -1.24 13.61 1.90
N PHE A 325 -1.03 13.97 0.63
CA PHE A 325 0.05 14.87 0.24
C PHE A 325 -0.09 16.25 0.90
N ASP A 326 -1.30 16.80 0.96
CA ASP A 326 -1.55 18.10 1.60
C ASP A 326 -1.27 18.07 3.11
N ALA A 327 -1.65 16.97 3.78
CA ALA A 327 -1.36 16.78 5.20
C ALA A 327 0.15 16.66 5.50
N LEU A 328 0.89 15.90 4.68
CA LEU A 328 2.34 15.72 4.85
C LEU A 328 3.12 16.98 4.47
N GLU A 329 2.70 17.73 3.44
CA GLU A 329 3.31 19.00 3.10
C GLU A 329 3.09 20.03 4.22
N GLU A 330 1.90 20.10 4.81
CA GLU A 330 1.65 21.02 5.93
C GLU A 330 2.50 20.66 7.16
N LEU A 331 2.63 19.37 7.49
CA LEU A 331 3.54 18.90 8.54
C LEU A 331 4.98 19.35 8.30
N GLN A 332 5.46 19.17 7.07
CA GLN A 332 6.82 19.53 6.71
C GLN A 332 7.02 21.06 6.68
N ARG A 333 6.02 21.82 6.23
CA ARG A 333 6.04 23.28 6.20
C ARG A 333 6.13 23.86 7.61
N ILE A 334 5.30 23.39 8.54
CA ILE A 334 5.31 23.84 9.93
C ILE A 334 6.69 23.56 10.58
N ALA A 335 7.27 22.40 10.30
CA ALA A 335 8.62 22.06 10.76
C ALA A 335 9.71 23.01 10.23
N ARG A 336 9.58 23.51 9.00
CA ARG A 336 10.52 24.48 8.40
C ARG A 336 10.37 25.88 8.98
N GLU A 337 9.15 26.28 9.31
CA GLU A 337 8.84 27.64 9.80
C GLU A 337 9.21 27.87 11.27
N ASP A 338 9.23 26.83 12.11
CA ASP A 338 9.60 26.93 13.54
C ASP A 338 10.63 25.86 13.97
N PRO A 339 11.92 26.01 13.61
CA PRO A 339 12.96 25.03 13.93
C PRO A 339 13.35 24.97 15.42
N VAL A 340 12.95 25.97 16.20
CA VAL A 340 13.44 26.23 17.58
C VAL A 340 12.73 25.37 18.62
N ARG A 341 11.55 24.80 18.31
CA ARG A 341 10.71 24.03 19.24
C ARG A 341 11.24 22.64 19.66
N GLY A 342 12.43 22.23 19.24
CA GLY A 342 12.94 20.88 19.53
C GLY A 342 12.18 19.74 18.82
N GLY A 343 11.17 20.05 18.01
CA GLY A 343 10.55 19.17 17.02
C GLY A 343 9.76 19.95 15.98
N PRO A 344 9.35 19.33 14.85
CA PRO A 344 9.66 18.01 14.32
C PRO A 344 10.69 18.08 13.16
N LYS A 345 11.36 16.97 12.84
CA LYS A 345 12.08 16.81 11.56
C LYS A 345 11.12 16.72 10.35
N GLY A 346 9.95 17.38 10.38
CA GLY A 346 8.91 17.30 9.33
C GLY A 346 8.43 15.88 9.03
N VAL A 347 8.51 14.97 10.01
CA VAL A 347 8.23 13.54 9.87
C VAL A 347 7.25 13.11 10.95
N HIS A 348 6.21 12.37 10.57
CA HIS A 348 5.22 11.76 11.45
C HIS A 348 5.78 10.54 12.16
N ALA A 349 6.54 9.68 11.48
CA ALA A 349 7.18 8.47 12.03
C ALA A 349 6.24 7.38 12.60
N ASP A 350 4.92 7.51 12.43
CA ASP A 350 3.93 6.48 12.77
C ASP A 350 2.70 6.61 11.87
N LEU A 351 2.93 6.88 10.57
CA LEU A 351 1.86 7.18 9.62
C LEU A 351 1.13 5.89 9.22
N THR A 352 0.04 5.57 9.92
CA THR A 352 -0.84 4.42 9.64
C THR A 352 -2.27 4.87 9.32
N PRO A 353 -3.11 3.99 8.75
CA PRO A 353 -4.54 4.29 8.58
C PRO A 353 -5.29 4.62 9.88
N SER A 354 -4.86 4.12 11.04
CA SER A 354 -5.49 4.47 12.32
C SER A 354 -5.10 5.87 12.83
N ASN A 355 -3.94 6.37 12.42
CA ASN A 355 -3.42 7.69 12.80
C ASN A 355 -3.83 8.82 11.83
N ILE A 356 -4.75 8.51 10.91
CA ILE A 356 -5.36 9.49 9.99
C ILE A 356 -6.86 9.52 10.27
N ILE A 357 -7.37 10.63 10.79
CA ILE A 357 -8.80 10.87 10.97
C ILE A 357 -9.34 11.63 9.76
N VAL A 358 -10.40 11.11 9.15
CA VAL A 358 -11.16 11.84 8.14
C VAL A 358 -12.21 12.67 8.85
N SER A 359 -12.03 13.98 8.82
CA SER A 359 -12.89 14.91 9.55
C SER A 359 -14.32 14.87 9.02
N ALA A 360 -15.30 14.75 9.91
CA ALA A 360 -16.71 14.75 9.55
C ALA A 360 -17.21 16.11 9.05
N SER A 361 -16.53 17.20 9.43
CA SER A 361 -16.96 18.56 9.08
C SER A 361 -16.56 18.97 7.66
N ASP A 362 -15.35 18.62 7.21
CA ASP A 362 -14.82 19.07 5.93
C ASP A 362 -14.15 17.96 5.07
N GLY A 363 -14.17 16.72 5.54
CA GLY A 363 -13.60 15.57 4.82
C GLY A 363 -12.07 15.53 4.78
N THR A 364 -11.38 16.47 5.43
CA THR A 364 -9.91 16.52 5.39
C THR A 364 -9.26 15.43 6.23
N PHE A 365 -8.04 15.07 5.85
CA PHE A 365 -7.19 14.22 6.66
C PHE A 365 -6.55 15.03 7.78
N LYS A 366 -6.79 14.58 9.01
CA LYS A 366 -6.20 15.08 10.25
C LYS A 366 -5.24 14.02 10.77
N LEU A 367 -3.95 14.36 10.80
CA LEU A 367 -2.89 13.51 11.36
C LEU A 367 -2.95 13.61 12.89
N VAL A 368 -2.92 12.45 13.55
CA VAL A 368 -2.89 12.30 15.00
C VAL A 368 -1.75 11.38 15.40
N ASP A 369 -1.39 11.37 16.69
CA ASP A 369 -0.35 10.48 17.22
C ASP A 369 1.00 10.60 16.49
N LEU A 370 1.51 11.83 16.42
CA LEU A 370 2.80 12.12 15.79
C LEU A 370 3.97 11.60 16.65
N GLY A 371 5.04 11.19 15.99
CA GLY A 371 6.23 10.64 16.61
C GLY A 371 6.24 9.12 16.63
N ARG A 372 7.36 8.55 17.08
CA ARG A 372 7.56 7.10 17.02
C ARG A 372 6.69 6.40 18.04
N ASN A 373 6.06 5.30 17.60
CA ASN A 373 5.53 4.32 18.52
C ASN A 373 6.66 3.43 19.06
N TYR A 374 7.07 3.68 20.30
CA TYR A 374 8.16 2.96 20.97
C TYR A 374 7.87 1.47 21.20
N LEU A 375 6.63 1.01 21.04
CA LEU A 375 6.31 -0.42 21.11
C LEU A 375 6.95 -1.22 19.98
N TYR A 376 7.27 -0.61 18.84
CA TYR A 376 7.98 -1.30 17.76
C TYR A 376 9.45 -1.60 18.10
N THR A 377 10.07 -0.75 18.92
CA THR A 377 11.50 -0.83 19.26
C THR A 377 11.79 -1.64 20.51
N HIS A 378 10.79 -1.87 21.36
CA HIS A 378 10.93 -2.68 22.56
C HIS A 378 10.52 -4.13 22.25
N THR A 379 11.24 -5.10 22.80
CA THR A 379 10.98 -6.55 22.70
C THR A 379 9.72 -6.95 23.49
N VAL A 380 8.59 -6.31 23.20
CA VAL A 380 7.27 -6.77 23.61
C VAL A 380 6.86 -7.82 22.58
N THR A 381 6.41 -8.98 23.06
CA THR A 381 5.96 -10.09 22.22
C THR A 381 4.88 -9.63 21.21
N GLY A 382 5.02 -10.04 19.94
CA GLY A 382 4.06 -9.72 18.85
C GLY A 382 4.43 -8.53 17.95
N THR A 383 5.69 -8.42 17.50
CA THR A 383 6.30 -7.26 16.80
C THR A 383 5.75 -6.92 15.40
N GLY A 384 4.50 -7.26 15.06
CA GLY A 384 4.00 -7.06 13.70
C GLY A 384 2.49 -7.05 13.56
N GLY A 385 1.79 -6.30 14.41
CA GLY A 385 0.36 -6.03 14.22
C GLY A 385 0.08 -5.53 12.79
N ALA A 386 -1.16 -5.67 12.31
CA ALA A 386 -1.51 -5.47 10.90
C ALA A 386 -1.05 -4.14 10.27
N GLU A 387 -0.92 -3.08 11.09
CA GLU A 387 -0.48 -1.75 10.67
C GLU A 387 1.04 -1.56 10.56
N ALA A 388 1.85 -2.46 11.14
CA ALA A 388 3.31 -2.37 11.11
C ALA A 388 3.90 -2.39 9.68
N ARG A 389 3.12 -2.85 8.68
CA ARG A 389 3.50 -2.86 7.26
C ARG A 389 3.50 -1.46 6.60
N TYR A 390 2.87 -0.47 7.24
CA TYR A 390 2.89 0.93 6.78
C TYR A 390 4.06 1.70 7.36
N ILE A 391 4.67 1.20 8.45
CA ILE A 391 5.78 1.85 9.14
C ILE A 391 7.10 1.46 8.48
N ALA A 392 7.95 2.45 8.26
CA ALA A 392 9.24 2.26 7.62
C ALA A 392 10.16 1.33 8.44
N PRO A 393 10.94 0.44 7.80
CA PRO A 393 11.80 -0.50 8.52
C PRO A 393 12.76 0.16 9.52
N GLU A 394 13.37 1.28 9.15
CA GLU A 394 14.32 2.01 10.01
C GLU A 394 13.65 2.59 11.27
N VAL A 395 12.37 2.93 11.21
CA VAL A 395 11.58 3.38 12.37
C VAL A 395 11.34 2.23 13.33
N ARG A 396 10.92 1.07 12.79
CA ARG A 396 10.69 -0.14 13.61
C ARG A 396 11.99 -0.64 14.24
N ALA A 397 13.11 -0.53 13.52
CA ALA A 397 14.44 -0.86 14.02
C ALA A 397 14.97 0.14 15.06
N GLY A 398 14.32 1.29 15.24
CA GLY A 398 14.73 2.31 16.21
C GLY A 398 15.94 3.15 15.76
N GLU A 399 16.28 3.14 14.47
CA GLU A 399 17.40 3.90 13.91
C GLU A 399 17.21 5.41 14.07
N THR A 400 18.26 6.21 14.12
CA THR A 400 18.14 7.67 14.38
C THR A 400 17.83 8.49 13.12
N ASP A 401 18.24 8.01 11.95
CA ASP A 401 17.94 8.63 10.66
C ASP A 401 16.60 8.13 10.11
N ILE A 402 15.58 8.97 10.25
CA ILE A 402 14.21 8.68 9.79
C ILE A 402 13.65 9.81 8.91
N ALA A 403 14.52 10.66 8.37
CA ALA A 403 14.08 11.83 7.58
C ALA A 403 13.24 11.43 6.35
N ARG A 404 13.36 10.18 5.89
CA ARG A 404 12.68 9.60 4.73
C ARG A 404 11.62 8.57 5.09
N ALA A 405 11.30 8.39 6.38
CA ALA A 405 10.39 7.34 6.83
C ALA A 405 8.97 7.53 6.27
N ASP A 406 8.45 8.76 6.28
CA ASP A 406 7.10 9.05 5.78
C ASP A 406 6.95 8.83 4.27
N LEU A 407 8.04 8.82 3.49
CA LEU A 407 8.00 8.45 2.07
C LEU A 407 7.59 6.99 1.89
N TYR A 408 8.11 6.10 2.75
CA TYR A 408 7.71 4.70 2.75
C TYR A 408 6.23 4.59 3.09
N SER A 409 5.80 5.20 4.20
CA SER A 409 4.40 5.16 4.64
C SER A 409 3.44 5.75 3.61
N LEU A 410 3.80 6.85 2.96
CA LEU A 410 3.08 7.43 1.82
C LEU A 410 2.91 6.39 0.70
N GLY A 411 4.00 5.75 0.25
CA GLY A 411 3.92 4.74 -0.81
C GLY A 411 3.02 3.56 -0.44
N ARG A 412 3.05 3.12 0.82
CA ARG A 412 2.17 2.05 1.33
C ARG A 412 0.69 2.48 1.37
N LEU A 413 0.40 3.72 1.75
CA LEU A 413 -0.96 4.27 1.74
C LEU A 413 -1.49 4.52 0.33
N LEU A 414 -0.66 4.96 -0.62
CA LEU A 414 -1.05 5.07 -2.03
C LEU A 414 -1.39 3.70 -2.62
N ILE A 415 -0.63 2.65 -2.29
CA ILE A 415 -1.00 1.27 -2.66
C ILE A 415 -2.38 0.92 -2.11
N LEU A 416 -2.63 1.20 -0.82
CA LEU A 416 -3.92 0.97 -0.18
C LEU A 416 -5.06 1.73 -0.88
N PHE A 417 -4.86 2.98 -1.28
CA PHE A 417 -5.88 3.77 -1.98
C PHE A 417 -6.15 3.24 -3.38
N GLY A 418 -5.13 2.77 -4.09
CA GLY A 418 -5.29 2.16 -5.40
C GLY A 418 -6.04 0.83 -5.34
N THR A 419 -5.61 -0.09 -4.49
CA THR A 419 -6.14 -1.46 -4.48
C THR A 419 -7.31 -1.67 -3.53
N GLY A 420 -7.46 -0.81 -2.52
CA GLY A 420 -8.45 -0.95 -1.44
C GLY A 420 -8.05 -1.97 -0.39
N GLN A 421 -6.88 -2.59 -0.54
CA GLN A 421 -6.40 -3.65 0.33
C GLN A 421 -4.95 -3.40 0.72
N ALA A 422 -4.62 -3.85 1.94
CA ALA A 422 -3.27 -3.81 2.45
C ALA A 422 -2.37 -4.77 1.65
N GLY A 423 -1.52 -4.25 0.77
CA GLY A 423 -0.58 -5.06 -0.02
C GLY A 423 0.48 -5.77 0.83
N ALA A 424 1.19 -6.73 0.23
CA ALA A 424 2.38 -7.36 0.83
C ALA A 424 3.46 -6.30 1.10
N GLU A 425 4.25 -6.47 2.15
CA GLU A 425 5.26 -5.49 2.58
C GLU A 425 6.36 -5.29 1.53
N GLY A 426 6.80 -4.05 1.32
CA GLY A 426 7.92 -3.71 0.42
C GLY A 426 7.70 -3.97 -1.08
N VAL A 427 6.56 -4.55 -1.50
CA VAL A 427 6.30 -4.93 -2.89
C VAL A 427 5.05 -4.22 -3.42
N VAL A 428 5.18 -3.60 -4.60
CA VAL A 428 4.04 -3.03 -5.32
C VAL A 428 3.20 -4.18 -5.93
N PRO A 429 1.86 -4.13 -5.84
CA PRO A 429 1.00 -5.15 -6.46
C PRO A 429 1.11 -5.23 -7.99
N ASP A 430 0.95 -6.44 -8.56
CA ASP A 430 1.12 -6.70 -9.99
C ASP A 430 0.22 -5.85 -10.91
N ILE A 431 -0.98 -5.48 -10.43
CA ILE A 431 -1.91 -4.64 -11.19
C ILE A 431 -1.29 -3.32 -11.63
N PHE A 432 -0.43 -2.73 -10.80
CA PHE A 432 0.31 -1.52 -11.17
C PHE A 432 1.27 -1.79 -12.34
N TYR A 433 2.01 -2.89 -12.33
CA TYR A 433 2.93 -3.20 -13.44
C TYR A 433 2.18 -3.54 -14.74
N MET A 434 1.01 -4.18 -14.63
CA MET A 434 0.18 -4.56 -15.78
C MET A 434 -0.51 -3.38 -16.46
N ARG A 435 -1.12 -2.49 -15.67
CA ARG A 435 -2.03 -1.46 -16.20
C ARG A 435 -1.56 -0.03 -15.93
N ALA A 436 -0.68 0.19 -14.95
CA ALA A 436 -0.28 1.52 -14.48
C ALA A 436 1.24 1.63 -14.25
N THR A 437 2.04 1.24 -15.25
CA THR A 437 3.51 1.12 -15.15
C THR A 437 4.20 2.38 -14.60
N LEU A 438 3.69 3.57 -14.95
CA LEU A 438 4.19 4.85 -14.45
C LEU A 438 3.97 5.04 -12.94
N LEU A 439 2.80 4.63 -12.44
CA LEU A 439 2.53 4.62 -10.99
C LEU A 439 3.34 3.52 -10.29
N ALA A 440 3.54 2.36 -10.91
CA ALA A 440 4.39 1.30 -10.36
C ALA A 440 5.82 1.82 -10.11
N ARG A 441 6.38 2.55 -11.08
CA ARG A 441 7.69 3.21 -11.00
C ARG A 441 7.74 4.22 -9.86
N PHE A 442 6.73 5.07 -9.72
CA PHE A 442 6.64 6.05 -8.62
C PHE A 442 6.59 5.37 -7.26
N LEU A 443 5.76 4.34 -7.10
CA LEU A 443 5.62 3.61 -5.84
C LEU A 443 6.88 2.84 -5.46
N GLU A 444 7.57 2.18 -6.40
CA GLU A 444 8.85 1.52 -6.13
C GLU A 444 9.92 2.48 -5.61
N ASP A 445 9.93 3.73 -6.06
CA ASP A 445 10.88 4.73 -5.62
C ASP A 445 10.56 5.28 -4.22
N LEU A 446 9.39 4.94 -3.65
CA LEU A 446 8.98 5.31 -2.29
C LEU A 446 9.13 4.17 -1.28
N VAL A 447 8.83 2.93 -1.67
CA VAL A 447 8.65 1.79 -0.73
C VAL A 447 9.89 0.93 -0.53
N ASP A 448 11.09 1.41 -0.91
CA ASP A 448 12.32 0.69 -0.61
C ASP A 448 12.57 0.61 0.90
N ALA A 449 13.05 -0.53 1.37
CA ALA A 449 13.32 -0.76 2.78
C ALA A 449 14.47 0.13 3.27
N ALA A 450 15.45 0.41 2.41
CA ALA A 450 16.59 1.26 2.75
C ALA A 450 16.26 2.74 2.43
N PRO A 451 16.32 3.66 3.41
CA PRO A 451 15.90 5.05 3.23
C PRO A 451 16.72 5.81 2.18
N GLU A 452 18.01 5.50 2.05
CA GLU A 452 18.91 6.12 1.05
C GLU A 452 18.52 5.76 -0.39
N ARG A 453 17.75 4.69 -0.59
CA ARG A 453 17.30 4.18 -1.90
C ARG A 453 15.90 4.65 -2.29
N ARG A 454 15.28 5.52 -1.49
CA ARG A 454 14.04 6.20 -1.84
C ARG A 454 14.35 7.50 -2.59
N LEU A 455 13.48 7.87 -3.53
CA LEU A 455 13.63 9.05 -4.39
C LEU A 455 14.93 9.04 -5.22
N LEU A 456 15.30 7.88 -5.79
CA LEU A 456 16.43 7.78 -6.72
C LEU A 456 16.05 8.29 -8.12
N LEU A 457 14.77 8.19 -8.47
CA LEU A 457 14.24 8.58 -9.77
C LEU A 457 13.54 9.94 -9.69
N PHE A 458 12.73 10.15 -8.65
CA PHE A 458 11.97 11.38 -8.43
C PHE A 458 12.68 12.33 -7.45
N SER A 459 14.01 12.30 -7.44
CA SER A 459 14.82 13.14 -6.57
C SER A 459 14.67 14.62 -6.97
N PRO A 460 14.43 15.54 -6.02
CA PRO A 460 14.32 16.96 -6.31
C PRO A 460 15.70 17.61 -6.49
N GLY A 461 16.41 17.23 -7.56
CA GLY A 461 17.67 17.87 -7.95
C GLY A 461 18.76 17.86 -6.87
N THR A 462 19.59 18.91 -6.85
CA THR A 462 20.72 19.10 -5.91
C THR A 462 20.30 19.68 -4.55
N ASP A 463 19.01 19.86 -4.31
CA ASP A 463 18.49 20.47 -3.08
C ASP A 463 18.36 19.40 -1.97
N PRO A 464 18.98 19.57 -0.78
CA PRO A 464 19.08 18.51 0.23
C PRO A 464 17.75 18.05 0.86
N ALA A 465 16.63 18.74 0.63
CA ALA A 465 15.33 18.39 1.21
C ALA A 465 14.25 18.16 0.15
N HIS A 466 13.66 16.97 0.14
CA HIS A 466 12.47 16.71 -0.65
C HIS A 466 11.25 17.45 -0.09
N THR A 467 10.28 17.79 -0.93
CA THR A 467 9.01 18.41 -0.51
C THR A 467 7.84 17.58 -1.00
N PHE A 468 6.84 17.38 -0.15
CA PHE A 468 5.63 16.63 -0.52
C PHE A 468 4.81 17.35 -1.59
N ALA A 469 4.86 18.69 -1.68
CA ALA A 469 4.26 19.45 -2.77
C ALA A 469 4.82 19.07 -4.16
N ARG A 470 6.14 18.99 -4.31
CA ARG A 470 6.77 18.55 -5.59
C ARG A 470 6.46 17.08 -5.89
N LEU A 471 6.45 16.21 -4.87
CA LEU A 471 6.08 14.81 -5.04
C LEU A 471 4.61 14.64 -5.42
N LYS A 472 3.71 15.49 -4.91
CA LYS A 472 2.30 15.57 -5.31
C LYS A 472 2.18 15.90 -6.79
N ASP A 473 2.91 16.92 -7.27
CA ASP A 473 2.93 17.28 -8.69
C ASP A 473 3.43 16.12 -9.57
N ALA A 474 4.52 15.45 -9.16
CA ALA A 474 5.04 14.28 -9.87
C ALA A 474 4.03 13.11 -9.88
N PHE A 475 3.40 12.83 -8.74
CA PHE A 475 2.37 11.80 -8.62
C PHE A 475 1.17 12.08 -9.52
N LEU A 476 0.63 13.31 -9.50
CA LEU A 476 -0.49 13.70 -10.35
C LEU A 476 -0.11 13.64 -11.83
N ALA A 477 1.13 14.03 -12.16
CA ALA A 477 1.62 13.92 -13.51
C ALA A 477 1.60 12.46 -14.00
N GLU A 478 2.12 11.51 -13.21
CA GLU A 478 2.12 10.08 -13.55
C GLU A 478 0.69 9.49 -13.57
N LEU A 479 -0.18 9.89 -12.64
CA LEU A 479 -1.57 9.44 -12.56
C LEU A 479 -2.39 9.85 -13.79
N GLU A 480 -2.33 11.13 -14.17
CA GLU A 480 -3.05 11.66 -15.33
C GLU A 480 -2.53 11.03 -16.64
N MET A 481 -1.23 10.69 -16.70
CA MET A 481 -0.67 9.95 -17.83
C MET A 481 -1.24 8.52 -17.91
N VAL A 482 -1.42 7.84 -16.78
CA VAL A 482 -2.08 6.52 -16.74
C VAL A 482 -3.55 6.63 -17.13
N GLN A 483 -4.29 7.59 -16.57
CA GLN A 483 -5.70 7.82 -16.94
C GLN A 483 -5.86 8.08 -18.44
N ALA A 484 -4.97 8.89 -19.04
CA ALA A 484 -4.97 9.15 -20.47
C ALA A 484 -4.63 7.89 -21.31
N ALA A 485 -3.67 7.08 -20.84
CA ALA A 485 -3.32 5.82 -21.49
C ALA A 485 -4.51 4.86 -21.55
N GLU A 486 -5.31 4.83 -20.48
CA GLU A 486 -6.47 3.96 -20.29
C GLU A 486 -7.82 4.61 -20.67
N GLN A 487 -7.78 5.61 -21.56
CA GLN A 487 -9.00 6.25 -22.12
C GLN A 487 -9.94 6.88 -21.08
N GLY A 488 -9.42 7.29 -19.94
CA GLY A 488 -10.21 7.86 -18.84
C GLY A 488 -10.93 6.81 -18.00
N GLU A 489 -10.65 5.52 -18.16
CA GLU A 489 -11.11 4.50 -17.21
C GLU A 489 -10.55 4.78 -15.82
N SER A 490 -11.45 4.97 -14.85
CA SER A 490 -11.06 5.17 -13.45
C SER A 490 -10.79 3.87 -12.73
N VAL A 491 -11.48 2.78 -13.08
CA VAL A 491 -11.30 1.46 -12.46
C VAL A 491 -10.66 0.49 -13.44
N LEU A 492 -9.36 0.27 -13.26
CA LEU A 492 -8.58 -0.66 -14.06
C LEU A 492 -8.74 -2.08 -13.52
N ARG A 493 -9.08 -3.03 -14.38
CA ARG A 493 -9.23 -4.45 -14.02
C ARG A 493 -8.46 -5.33 -15.00
N VAL A 494 -7.97 -6.46 -14.50
CA VAL A 494 -7.57 -7.56 -15.39
C VAL A 494 -8.81 -8.35 -15.74
N GLU A 495 -9.14 -8.41 -17.03
CA GLU A 495 -10.25 -9.23 -17.51
C GLU A 495 -9.91 -10.73 -17.36
N THR A 496 -10.82 -11.49 -16.76
CA THR A 496 -10.71 -12.94 -16.62
C THR A 496 -11.88 -13.65 -17.32
N GLY A 497 -11.69 -14.93 -17.66
CA GLY A 497 -12.75 -15.76 -18.25
C GLY A 497 -13.14 -15.35 -19.68
N TRP A 498 -14.44 -15.30 -19.97
CA TRP A 498 -14.95 -15.06 -21.33
C TRP A 498 -14.62 -13.66 -21.87
N ARG A 499 -14.40 -12.66 -21.00
CA ARG A 499 -14.07 -11.28 -21.42
C ARG A 499 -12.66 -11.17 -21.99
N ALA A 500 -11.71 -11.96 -21.47
CA ALA A 500 -10.35 -12.04 -22.02
C ALA A 500 -10.31 -12.46 -23.50
N TRP A 501 -11.37 -13.11 -24.02
CA TRP A 501 -11.49 -13.40 -25.46
C TRP A 501 -11.67 -12.16 -26.32
N ARG A 502 -12.27 -11.08 -25.79
CA ARG A 502 -12.36 -9.79 -26.52
C ARG A 502 -10.99 -9.17 -26.68
N GLU A 503 -10.15 -9.20 -25.65
CA GLU A 503 -8.75 -8.77 -25.74
C GLU A 503 -7.94 -9.69 -26.67
N LEU A 504 -8.29 -10.98 -26.75
CA LEU A 504 -7.68 -11.89 -27.71
C LEU A 504 -7.93 -11.48 -29.16
N LEU A 505 -9.10 -10.91 -29.48
CA LEU A 505 -9.49 -10.49 -30.83
C LEU A 505 -8.87 -9.16 -31.28
N ARG A 506 -8.12 -8.46 -30.41
CA ARG A 506 -7.42 -7.22 -30.79
C ARG A 506 -6.04 -7.54 -31.40
N PRO A 507 -5.84 -7.35 -32.73
CA PRO A 507 -4.60 -7.79 -33.40
C PRO A 507 -3.33 -7.05 -32.94
N LEU A 508 -3.46 -5.82 -32.41
CA LEU A 508 -2.33 -5.01 -31.92
C LEU A 508 -2.36 -4.75 -30.40
N ALA A 509 -3.18 -5.48 -29.64
CA ALA A 509 -3.36 -5.29 -28.19
C ALA A 509 -3.72 -3.85 -27.73
N GLY A 510 -4.10 -2.96 -28.64
CA GLY A 510 -4.46 -1.56 -28.34
C GLY A 510 -3.26 -0.64 -28.02
N ASP A 511 -2.03 -1.16 -28.03
CA ASP A 511 -0.83 -0.45 -27.58
C ASP A 511 -0.44 0.78 -28.43
N PRO A 512 -0.55 0.80 -29.77
CA PRO A 512 -0.21 2.00 -30.56
C PRO A 512 -1.06 3.23 -30.21
N GLY A 513 -2.36 3.02 -29.95
CA GLY A 513 -3.25 4.09 -29.48
C GLY A 513 -2.89 4.55 -28.07
N ARG A 514 -2.49 3.63 -27.20
CA ARG A 514 -2.02 3.91 -25.84
C ARG A 514 -0.74 4.76 -25.84
N GLU A 515 0.27 4.35 -26.61
CA GLU A 515 1.52 5.10 -26.77
C GLU A 515 1.30 6.48 -27.41
N TRP A 516 0.42 6.59 -28.40
CA TRP A 516 0.10 7.88 -29.01
C TRP A 516 -0.56 8.85 -28.03
N ARG A 517 -1.47 8.37 -27.17
CA ARG A 517 -2.07 9.19 -26.09
C ARG A 517 -1.04 9.64 -25.08
N LEU A 518 -0.14 8.74 -24.64
CA LEU A 518 0.97 9.08 -23.75
C LEU A 518 1.86 10.17 -24.37
N TRP A 519 2.22 10.03 -25.64
CA TRP A 519 3.03 11.02 -26.35
C TRP A 519 2.33 12.38 -26.47
N ARG A 520 1.03 12.39 -26.83
CA ARG A 520 0.25 13.63 -26.97
C ARG A 520 0.23 14.42 -25.66
N MET A 521 0.00 13.73 -24.54
CA MET A 521 0.02 14.33 -23.20
C MET A 521 1.42 14.88 -22.84
N ARG A 522 2.50 14.15 -23.13
CA ARG A 522 3.88 14.62 -22.91
C ARG A 522 4.19 15.88 -23.71
N ARG A 523 3.74 15.96 -24.96
CA ARG A 523 3.94 17.13 -25.83
C ARG A 523 3.19 18.37 -25.32
N GLN A 524 2.00 18.18 -24.74
CA GLN A 524 1.23 19.27 -24.13
C GLN A 524 1.87 19.82 -22.84
N ARG A 525 2.66 19.01 -22.12
CA ARG A 525 3.30 19.37 -20.84
C ARG A 525 4.77 19.80 -20.95
N SER A 526 5.24 20.15 -22.15
CA SER A 526 6.67 20.35 -22.47
C SER A 526 7.38 21.53 -21.77
N GLU A 527 6.80 22.11 -20.71
CA GLU A 527 7.44 23.17 -19.90
C GLU A 527 8.20 22.64 -18.66
N ARG A 528 8.06 21.36 -18.28
CA ARG A 528 8.78 20.77 -17.11
C ARG A 528 9.36 19.38 -17.40
N ALA A 529 10.21 19.25 -18.43
CA ALA A 529 10.83 17.96 -18.74
C ALA A 529 11.92 17.60 -17.71
N GLU A 530 11.66 16.59 -16.86
CA GLU A 530 12.72 15.94 -16.08
C GLU A 530 13.76 15.29 -17.02
N PRO A 531 15.07 15.51 -16.78
CA PRO A 531 16.12 14.94 -17.61
C PRO A 531 16.22 13.42 -17.41
N GLY A 532 15.88 12.65 -18.45
CA GLY A 532 16.11 11.20 -18.48
C GLY A 532 15.16 10.43 -19.41
N ARG A 533 13.87 10.37 -19.06
CA ARG A 533 12.91 9.48 -19.74
C ARG A 533 12.11 10.14 -20.88
N GLY A 534 12.08 11.47 -20.92
CA GLY A 534 11.56 12.21 -22.09
C GLY A 534 12.30 11.85 -23.39
N SER A 535 13.57 11.43 -23.28
CA SER A 535 14.40 11.06 -24.45
C SER A 535 13.89 9.80 -25.17
N PHE A 536 13.41 8.78 -24.44
CA PHE A 536 12.95 7.53 -25.03
C PHE A 536 11.48 7.53 -25.43
N ALA A 537 10.69 8.52 -24.99
CA ALA A 537 9.26 8.61 -25.28
C ALA A 537 8.98 8.62 -26.79
N ASN A 538 9.66 9.50 -27.53
CA ASN A 538 9.52 9.62 -28.98
C ASN A 538 10.03 8.37 -29.70
N TRP A 539 11.14 7.81 -29.21
CA TRP A 539 11.73 6.56 -29.73
C TRP A 539 10.76 5.39 -29.62
N LEU A 540 10.19 5.17 -28.44
CA LEU A 540 9.26 4.07 -28.17
C LEU A 540 7.95 4.21 -28.95
N LEU A 541 7.39 5.42 -29.05
CA LEU A 541 6.24 5.67 -29.89
C LEU A 541 6.55 5.38 -31.37
N ALA A 542 7.70 5.86 -31.88
CA ALA A 542 8.09 5.64 -33.26
C ALA A 542 8.15 4.15 -33.61
N TRP A 543 8.71 3.31 -32.73
CA TRP A 543 8.72 1.86 -32.93
C TRP A 543 7.35 1.20 -32.83
N SER A 544 6.48 1.64 -31.90
CA SER A 544 5.12 1.11 -31.81
C SER A 544 4.30 1.45 -33.06
N LEU A 545 4.39 2.68 -33.56
CA LEU A 545 3.75 3.13 -34.80
C LEU A 545 4.34 2.45 -36.03
N LEU A 546 5.67 2.29 -36.09
CA LEU A 546 6.34 1.58 -37.19
C LEU A 546 5.86 0.13 -37.26
N SER A 547 5.80 -0.56 -36.13
CA SER A 547 5.28 -1.93 -36.05
C SER A 547 3.82 -2.01 -36.52
N ALA A 548 2.97 -1.08 -36.07
CA ALA A 548 1.57 -1.01 -36.48
C ALA A 548 1.40 -0.72 -37.98
N ALA A 549 2.20 0.20 -38.53
CA ALA A 549 2.18 0.56 -39.95
C ALA A 549 2.66 -0.60 -40.82
N ILE A 550 3.77 -1.25 -40.46
CA ILE A 550 4.31 -2.40 -41.19
C ILE A 550 3.34 -3.57 -41.12
N TRP A 551 2.70 -3.81 -39.99
CA TRP A 551 1.64 -4.80 -39.87
C TRP A 551 0.47 -4.48 -40.81
N ALA A 552 -0.03 -3.25 -40.82
CA ALA A 552 -1.14 -2.86 -41.67
C ALA A 552 -0.82 -3.07 -43.15
N VAL A 553 0.36 -2.62 -43.60
CA VAL A 553 0.85 -2.86 -44.97
C VAL A 553 0.94 -4.36 -45.27
N THR A 554 1.57 -5.13 -44.39
CA THR A 554 1.77 -6.57 -44.59
C THR A 554 0.44 -7.31 -44.68
N ASN A 555 -0.49 -7.03 -43.76
CA ASN A 555 -1.80 -7.67 -43.73
C ASN A 555 -2.64 -7.29 -44.96
N THR A 556 -2.64 -6.01 -45.35
CA THR A 556 -3.32 -5.55 -46.57
C THR A 556 -2.74 -6.24 -47.81
N VAL A 557 -1.41 -6.32 -47.94
CA VAL A 557 -0.75 -6.99 -49.06
C VAL A 557 -1.11 -8.48 -49.09
N VAL A 558 -0.97 -9.20 -47.97
CA VAL A 558 -1.29 -10.64 -47.89
C VAL A 558 -2.75 -10.91 -48.24
N ILE A 559 -3.70 -10.16 -47.67
CA ILE A 559 -5.14 -10.32 -47.96
C ILE A 559 -5.44 -10.01 -49.42
N THR A 560 -4.86 -8.94 -49.98
CA THR A 560 -5.06 -8.57 -51.39
C THR A 560 -4.60 -9.70 -52.31
N TRP A 561 -3.44 -10.31 -52.05
CA TRP A 561 -2.93 -11.40 -52.87
C TRP A 561 -3.68 -12.71 -52.67
N ILE A 562 -4.17 -13.01 -51.47
CA ILE A 562 -5.09 -14.15 -51.25
C ILE A 562 -6.36 -14.01 -52.10
N LEU A 563 -6.94 -12.80 -52.14
CA LEU A 563 -8.14 -12.55 -52.94
C LEU A 563 -7.87 -12.70 -54.44
N ARG A 564 -6.70 -12.24 -54.90
CA ARG A 564 -6.29 -12.44 -56.30
C ARG A 564 -5.97 -13.87 -56.68
N ASP A 565 -5.39 -14.64 -55.77
CA ASP A 565 -5.19 -16.09 -55.98
C ASP A 565 -6.55 -16.80 -56.19
N LEU A 566 -7.64 -16.24 -55.62
CA LEU A 566 -9.03 -16.70 -55.80
C LEU A 566 -9.77 -16.02 -56.97
N ASP A 567 -9.09 -15.21 -57.78
CA ASP A 567 -9.67 -14.40 -58.87
C ASP A 567 -10.76 -13.40 -58.40
N LEU A 568 -10.66 -12.94 -57.15
CA LEU A 568 -11.56 -11.95 -56.55
C LEU A 568 -10.89 -10.56 -56.56
N SER A 569 -11.58 -9.55 -57.11
CA SER A 569 -11.10 -8.16 -57.08
C SER A 569 -11.85 -7.32 -56.03
N TRP A 570 -11.15 -6.37 -55.39
CA TRP A 570 -11.75 -5.42 -54.45
C TRP A 570 -12.61 -4.39 -55.21
N GLY A 571 -13.92 -4.61 -55.27
CA GLY A 571 -14.88 -3.63 -55.78
C GLY A 571 -15.23 -2.58 -54.72
N ASN A 572 -14.46 -1.49 -54.62
CA ASN A 572 -14.88 -0.32 -53.83
C ASN A 572 -14.43 1.00 -54.50
N ASN A 573 -15.22 2.08 -54.34
CA ASN A 573 -15.11 3.34 -55.09
C ASN A 573 -13.73 4.06 -54.99
N LEU A 574 -12.95 3.79 -53.94
CA LEU A 574 -11.59 4.32 -53.77
C LEU A 574 -10.58 3.69 -54.74
N VAL A 575 -10.74 2.41 -55.05
CA VAL A 575 -9.87 1.69 -56.01
C VAL A 575 -10.11 2.24 -57.42
N ALA A 576 -11.36 2.52 -57.78
CA ALA A 576 -11.72 3.17 -59.04
C ALA A 576 -11.12 4.59 -59.18
N LEU A 577 -10.98 5.34 -58.07
CA LEU A 577 -10.36 6.65 -58.06
C LEU A 577 -8.84 6.57 -58.30
N VAL A 578 -8.17 5.61 -57.64
CA VAL A 578 -6.72 5.36 -57.83
C VAL A 578 -6.43 4.81 -59.24
N GLN A 579 -7.29 3.94 -59.77
CA GLN A 579 -7.22 3.42 -61.14
C GLN A 579 -7.35 4.54 -62.19
N ARG A 580 -8.29 5.47 -62.00
CA ARG A 580 -8.42 6.65 -62.87
C ARG A 580 -7.21 7.58 -62.79
N ALA A 581 -6.62 7.76 -61.61
CA ALA A 581 -5.44 8.60 -61.44
C ALA A 581 -4.16 7.98 -62.03
N ALA A 582 -4.06 6.65 -62.04
CA ALA A 582 -2.88 5.90 -62.49
C ALA A 582 -2.96 5.38 -63.94
N GLY A 583 -4.11 5.52 -64.61
CA GLY A 583 -4.27 5.15 -66.03
C GLY A 583 -4.28 3.64 -66.33
N THR A 584 -4.49 2.79 -65.34
CA THR A 584 -4.49 1.32 -65.50
C THR A 584 -5.91 0.74 -65.37
N PRO A 585 -6.39 -0.09 -66.33
CA PRO A 585 -7.78 -0.58 -66.35
C PRO A 585 -8.12 -1.64 -65.27
N GLU A 586 -7.13 -2.30 -64.67
CA GLU A 586 -7.32 -3.39 -63.71
C GLU A 586 -6.33 -3.29 -62.53
N GLY A 587 -6.79 -3.61 -61.30
CA GLY A 587 -5.94 -3.73 -60.12
C GLY A 587 -5.61 -2.45 -59.34
N LEU A 588 -4.89 -2.58 -58.22
CA LEU A 588 -4.30 -1.48 -57.45
C LEU A 588 -2.84 -1.31 -57.93
N PRO A 589 -2.54 -0.36 -58.83
CA PRO A 589 -1.29 -0.35 -59.61
C PRO A 589 -0.01 -0.33 -58.77
N ILE A 590 -0.07 0.25 -57.56
CA ILE A 590 1.09 0.33 -56.67
C ILE A 590 1.45 -1.04 -56.08
N VAL A 591 0.47 -1.81 -55.57
CA VAL A 591 0.73 -3.12 -54.95
C VAL A 591 1.15 -4.15 -56.01
N ASP A 592 0.66 -3.98 -57.24
CA ASP A 592 0.89 -4.91 -58.35
C ASP A 592 2.30 -4.75 -58.90
N SER A 593 2.79 -3.51 -58.91
CA SER A 593 4.17 -3.16 -59.26
C SER A 593 5.22 -3.64 -58.24
N TRP A 594 4.81 -4.01 -57.01
CA TRP A 594 5.74 -4.48 -55.97
C TRP A 594 6.09 -5.97 -56.08
N ARG A 595 5.38 -6.69 -56.93
CA ARG A 595 5.58 -8.12 -57.16
C ARG A 595 6.65 -8.33 -58.22
N ARG A 596 7.44 -9.40 -58.07
CA ARG A 596 8.38 -9.82 -59.11
C ARG A 596 7.64 -10.23 -60.40
N ASP A 597 8.19 -9.86 -61.56
CA ASP A 597 7.51 -10.00 -62.86
C ASP A 597 7.21 -11.45 -63.27
N ASP A 598 8.01 -12.41 -62.79
CA ASP A 598 7.93 -13.85 -63.06
C ASP A 598 6.93 -14.61 -62.16
N TYR A 599 6.32 -13.93 -61.20
CA TYR A 599 5.35 -14.52 -60.28
C TYR A 599 4.06 -14.86 -61.05
N ARG A 600 3.53 -16.09 -60.92
CA ARG A 600 2.30 -16.53 -61.60
C ARG A 600 1.06 -16.30 -60.72
N VAL A 601 0.07 -15.59 -61.25
CA VAL A 601 -1.26 -15.38 -60.64
C VAL A 601 -2.31 -15.44 -61.77
N PRO A 602 -3.46 -16.10 -61.59
CA PRO A 602 -3.87 -16.86 -60.40
C PRO A 602 -3.23 -18.25 -60.33
N ASP A 603 -2.68 -18.63 -59.17
CA ASP A 603 -2.20 -19.99 -58.87
C ASP A 603 -2.42 -20.31 -57.38
N PHE A 604 -3.69 -20.50 -57.00
CA PHE A 604 -4.09 -20.72 -55.61
C PHE A 604 -3.40 -21.92 -54.98
N GLN A 605 -3.32 -23.05 -55.69
CA GLN A 605 -2.78 -24.29 -55.13
C GLN A 605 -1.27 -24.14 -54.82
N ALA A 606 -0.48 -23.57 -55.74
CA ALA A 606 0.94 -23.40 -55.48
C ALA A 606 1.23 -22.36 -54.37
N ASN A 607 0.40 -21.33 -54.26
CA ASN A 607 0.62 -20.22 -53.31
C ASN A 607 0.01 -20.48 -51.92
N LEU A 608 -1.00 -21.33 -51.80
CA LEU A 608 -1.78 -21.53 -50.58
C LEU A 608 -0.93 -21.82 -49.32
N PRO A 609 0.07 -22.72 -49.34
CA PRO A 609 0.93 -22.96 -48.18
C PRO A 609 1.62 -21.69 -47.66
N ALA A 610 2.18 -20.89 -48.58
CA ALA A 610 2.86 -19.65 -48.25
C ALA A 610 1.90 -18.58 -47.73
N ARG A 611 0.68 -18.48 -48.29
CA ARG A 611 -0.36 -17.55 -47.84
C ARG A 611 -0.88 -17.88 -46.44
N MET A 612 -1.15 -19.14 -46.15
CA MET A 612 -1.61 -19.59 -44.83
C MET A 612 -0.57 -19.28 -43.75
N VAL A 613 0.67 -19.70 -43.99
CA VAL A 613 1.79 -19.47 -43.05
C VAL A 613 2.07 -17.98 -42.91
N GLY A 614 2.15 -17.24 -44.02
CA GLY A 614 2.38 -15.80 -44.04
C GLY A 614 1.34 -15.02 -43.24
N LEU A 615 0.04 -15.28 -43.48
CA LEU A 615 -1.04 -14.64 -42.74
C LEU A 615 -0.98 -14.97 -41.24
N SER A 616 -0.69 -16.23 -40.89
CA SER A 616 -0.58 -16.64 -39.49
C SER A 616 0.54 -15.89 -38.74
N TYR A 617 1.68 -15.65 -39.39
CA TYR A 617 2.78 -14.85 -38.82
C TYR A 617 2.46 -13.35 -38.80
N ALA A 618 1.78 -12.83 -39.83
CA ALA A 618 1.32 -11.44 -39.86
C ALA A 618 0.34 -11.12 -38.72
N ILE A 619 -0.38 -12.12 -38.21
CA ILE A 619 -1.26 -11.99 -37.04
C ILE A 619 -0.48 -12.20 -35.73
N ALA A 620 0.34 -13.23 -35.63
CA ALA A 620 1.02 -13.61 -34.38
C ALA A 620 2.19 -12.68 -34.00
N ALA A 621 3.05 -12.31 -34.95
CA ALA A 621 4.30 -11.63 -34.65
C ALA A 621 4.13 -10.18 -34.14
N PRO A 622 3.24 -9.35 -34.71
CA PRO A 622 2.98 -8.01 -34.17
C PRO A 622 2.39 -8.06 -32.77
N LYS A 623 1.50 -9.02 -32.49
CA LYS A 623 0.95 -9.21 -31.14
C LYS A 623 2.05 -9.57 -30.14
N TYR A 624 2.99 -10.45 -30.52
CA TYR A 624 4.14 -10.78 -29.68
C TYR A 624 4.97 -9.54 -29.32
N TYR A 625 5.35 -8.72 -30.31
CA TYR A 625 6.12 -7.50 -30.08
C TYR A 625 5.34 -6.48 -29.24
N GLN A 626 4.10 -6.16 -29.63
CA GLN A 626 3.29 -5.16 -28.95
C GLN A 626 3.05 -5.59 -27.49
N MET A 627 2.65 -6.84 -27.29
CA MET A 627 2.31 -7.33 -25.96
C MET A 627 3.50 -7.41 -25.00
N LEU A 628 4.69 -7.79 -25.46
CA LEU A 628 5.83 -8.01 -24.57
C LEU A 628 6.80 -6.83 -24.51
N PHE A 629 6.99 -6.09 -25.60
CA PHE A 629 8.13 -5.19 -25.77
C PHE A 629 7.76 -3.74 -26.06
N SER A 630 6.56 -3.46 -26.54
CA SER A 630 6.11 -2.09 -26.80
C SER A 630 6.08 -1.26 -25.52
N GLY A 631 6.56 -0.01 -25.61
CA GLY A 631 6.66 0.91 -24.47
C GLY A 631 7.77 0.60 -23.46
N LEU A 632 8.56 -0.46 -23.66
CA LEU A 632 9.65 -0.87 -22.75
C LEU A 632 11.01 -0.74 -23.39
N THR A 633 12.02 -0.34 -22.62
CA THR A 633 13.42 -0.29 -23.08
C THR A 633 14.39 -0.75 -21.98
N PRO A 634 15.26 -1.74 -22.26
CA PRO A 634 16.39 -2.08 -21.41
C PRO A 634 17.42 -0.96 -21.26
N LEU A 635 17.44 0.01 -22.20
CA LEU A 635 18.42 1.11 -22.20
C LEU A 635 18.25 2.08 -21.02
N ALA A 636 17.13 2.00 -20.29
CA ALA A 636 16.90 2.77 -19.07
C ALA A 636 18.00 2.56 -18.01
N ILE A 637 18.77 1.46 -18.09
CA ILE A 637 19.89 1.19 -17.20
C ILE A 637 21.08 2.15 -17.36
N GLY A 638 21.16 2.88 -18.48
CA GLY A 638 22.23 3.84 -18.75
C GLY A 638 23.56 3.23 -19.19
N TRP A 639 24.50 4.11 -19.54
CA TRP A 639 25.78 3.74 -20.17
C TRP A 639 26.87 3.27 -19.18
N ARG A 640 26.68 3.51 -17.88
CA ARG A 640 27.69 3.25 -16.83
C ARG A 640 27.61 1.84 -16.22
N ALA A 641 26.63 1.01 -16.61
CA ALA A 641 26.44 -0.33 -16.05
C ALA A 641 27.31 -1.43 -16.68
N GLY A 642 28.34 -1.07 -17.46
CA GLY A 642 29.36 -1.99 -17.98
C GLY A 642 28.81 -3.15 -18.82
N ALA A 643 29.06 -4.39 -18.39
CA ALA A 643 28.57 -5.58 -19.10
C ALA A 643 27.03 -5.63 -19.21
N LEU A 644 26.33 -5.06 -18.22
CA LEU A 644 24.87 -5.02 -18.20
C LEU A 644 24.32 -4.03 -19.24
N THR A 645 25.03 -2.93 -19.49
CA THR A 645 24.72 -2.01 -20.61
C THR A 645 24.87 -2.71 -21.96
N ARG A 646 25.93 -3.51 -22.17
CA ARG A 646 26.11 -4.27 -23.42
C ARG A 646 24.98 -5.26 -23.64
N LEU A 647 24.58 -5.97 -22.59
CA LEU A 647 23.42 -6.87 -22.64
C LEU A 647 22.13 -6.09 -22.93
N ALA A 648 21.91 -4.95 -22.28
CA ALA A 648 20.76 -4.08 -22.54
C ALA A 648 20.68 -3.62 -24.01
N VAL A 649 21.80 -3.25 -24.62
CA VAL A 649 21.88 -2.89 -26.04
C VAL A 649 21.54 -4.08 -26.94
N ALA A 650 22.12 -5.26 -26.67
CA ALA A 650 21.80 -6.47 -27.43
C ALA A 650 20.31 -6.85 -27.32
N THR A 651 19.75 -6.77 -26.11
CA THR A 651 18.33 -7.02 -25.84
C THR A 651 17.44 -5.98 -26.52
N GLU A 652 17.79 -4.69 -26.48
CA GLU A 652 17.06 -3.64 -27.21
C GLU A 652 17.04 -3.91 -28.72
N VAL A 653 18.20 -4.22 -29.32
CA VAL A 653 18.30 -4.49 -30.76
C VAL A 653 17.38 -5.65 -31.15
N ILE A 654 17.45 -6.80 -30.47
CA ILE A 654 16.61 -7.94 -30.81
C ILE A 654 15.12 -7.66 -30.56
N MET A 655 14.77 -6.94 -29.49
CA MET A 655 13.40 -6.50 -29.25
C MET A 655 12.87 -5.65 -30.41
N ARG A 656 13.67 -4.70 -30.94
CA ARG A 656 13.25 -3.84 -32.07
C ARG A 656 13.24 -4.56 -33.41
N LEU A 657 14.12 -5.53 -33.65
CA LEU A 657 14.06 -6.37 -34.86
C LEU A 657 12.70 -7.10 -34.96
N MET A 658 12.15 -7.56 -33.83
CA MET A 658 10.84 -8.20 -33.78
C MET A 658 9.67 -7.28 -34.17
N ALA A 659 9.87 -5.96 -34.19
CA ALA A 659 8.84 -4.99 -34.59
C ALA A 659 8.52 -5.04 -36.09
N PHE A 660 9.48 -5.45 -36.93
CA PHE A 660 9.36 -5.34 -38.39
C PHE A 660 9.88 -6.55 -39.18
N VAL A 661 10.96 -7.21 -38.74
CA VAL A 661 11.57 -8.33 -39.50
C VAL A 661 10.58 -9.47 -39.78
N PRO A 662 9.74 -9.91 -38.81
CA PRO A 662 8.74 -10.95 -39.10
C PRO A 662 7.79 -10.58 -40.24
N CYS A 663 7.37 -9.32 -40.32
CA CYS A 663 6.51 -8.84 -41.39
C CYS A 663 7.25 -8.77 -42.74
N LEU A 664 8.53 -8.38 -42.75
CA LEU A 664 9.35 -8.41 -43.97
C LEU A 664 9.52 -9.85 -44.50
N LEU A 665 9.69 -10.84 -43.61
CA LEU A 665 9.75 -12.25 -44.00
C LEU A 665 8.42 -12.73 -44.62
N VAL A 666 7.28 -12.25 -44.12
CA VAL A 666 5.96 -12.52 -44.71
C VAL A 666 5.82 -11.85 -46.08
N LEU A 667 6.26 -10.59 -46.21
CA LEU A 667 6.23 -9.88 -47.49
C LEU A 667 7.10 -10.57 -48.55
N ALA A 668 8.28 -11.08 -48.17
CA ALA A 668 9.17 -11.79 -49.08
C ALA A 668 8.52 -13.04 -49.70
N ILE A 669 7.81 -13.85 -48.91
CA ILE A 669 7.08 -15.01 -49.44
C ILE A 669 5.79 -14.62 -50.17
N THR A 670 5.31 -13.40 -49.95
CA THR A 670 4.09 -12.92 -50.59
C THR A 670 4.34 -12.31 -51.96
N LEU A 671 5.43 -11.54 -52.11
CA LEU A 671 5.71 -10.71 -53.27
C LEU A 671 6.85 -11.25 -54.16
N VAL A 672 7.78 -12.04 -53.60
CA VAL A 672 9.00 -12.45 -54.29
C VAL A 672 8.97 -13.92 -54.65
N GLU A 673 8.95 -14.82 -53.66
CA GLU A 673 9.03 -16.26 -53.89
C GLU A 673 8.31 -17.04 -52.78
N PRO A 674 7.14 -17.64 -53.06
CA PRO A 674 6.34 -18.35 -52.05
C PRO A 674 7.04 -19.61 -51.53
N ARG A 675 7.95 -20.23 -52.28
CA ARG A 675 8.69 -21.42 -51.84
C ARG A 675 9.62 -21.16 -50.66
N TRP A 676 9.92 -19.90 -50.35
CA TRP A 676 10.77 -19.54 -49.20
C TRP A 676 10.05 -19.63 -47.85
N TRP A 677 8.76 -19.96 -47.80
CA TRP A 677 8.00 -20.05 -46.55
C TRP A 677 8.64 -20.96 -45.47
N PRO A 678 9.27 -22.13 -45.78
CA PRO A 678 9.87 -22.94 -44.73
C PRO A 678 11.13 -22.27 -44.15
N LEU A 679 11.98 -21.69 -45.00
CA LEU A 679 13.19 -20.99 -44.58
C LEU A 679 12.85 -19.73 -43.77
N ASN A 680 11.88 -18.94 -44.23
CA ASN A 680 11.44 -17.73 -43.54
C ASN A 680 10.80 -18.04 -42.19
N SER A 681 10.03 -19.13 -42.09
CA SER A 681 9.50 -19.61 -40.81
C SER A 681 10.64 -19.98 -39.84
N ALA A 682 11.66 -20.67 -40.34
CA ALA A 682 12.87 -21.01 -39.59
C ALA A 682 13.60 -19.77 -39.04
N ILE A 683 13.86 -18.79 -39.91
CA ILE A 683 14.49 -17.51 -39.52
C ILE A 683 13.64 -16.80 -38.46
N GLY A 684 12.32 -16.74 -38.64
CA GLY A 684 11.40 -16.13 -37.67
C GLY A 684 11.44 -16.82 -36.30
N GLN A 685 11.53 -18.14 -36.25
CA GLN A 685 11.63 -18.88 -35.00
C GLN A 685 13.00 -18.70 -34.31
N ILE A 686 14.09 -18.63 -35.07
CA ILE A 686 15.42 -18.30 -34.53
C ILE A 686 15.38 -16.91 -33.88
N LEU A 687 14.83 -15.92 -34.55
CA LEU A 687 14.71 -14.56 -34.00
C LEU A 687 13.86 -14.52 -32.73
N THR A 688 12.75 -15.25 -32.70
CA THR A 688 11.88 -15.36 -31.51
C THR A 688 12.61 -16.03 -30.35
N TRP A 689 13.36 -17.11 -30.61
CA TRP A 689 14.17 -17.77 -29.60
C TRP A 689 15.27 -16.84 -29.06
N LEU A 690 16.01 -16.15 -29.93
CA LEU A 690 17.02 -15.17 -29.54
C LEU A 690 16.41 -14.03 -28.71
N ALA A 691 15.25 -13.49 -29.12
CA ALA A 691 14.55 -12.46 -28.37
C ALA A 691 14.21 -12.92 -26.95
N ASN A 692 13.70 -14.15 -26.80
CA ASN A 692 13.42 -14.74 -25.48
C ASN A 692 14.70 -14.92 -24.65
N VAL A 693 15.78 -15.43 -25.26
CA VAL A 693 17.07 -15.67 -24.58
C VAL A 693 17.68 -14.37 -24.07
N PHE A 694 17.82 -13.36 -24.93
CA PHE A 694 18.42 -12.08 -24.54
C PHE A 694 17.57 -11.32 -23.53
N THR A 695 16.23 -11.39 -23.65
CA THR A 695 15.33 -10.76 -22.67
C THR A 695 15.43 -11.47 -21.33
N LEU A 696 15.40 -12.79 -21.28
CA LEU A 696 15.52 -13.56 -20.04
C LEU A 696 16.89 -13.38 -19.39
N ALA A 697 17.97 -13.39 -20.18
CA ALA A 697 19.32 -13.13 -19.72
C ALA A 697 19.43 -11.74 -19.10
N TYR A 698 18.83 -10.72 -19.73
CA TYR A 698 18.77 -9.36 -19.20
C TYR A 698 18.00 -9.30 -17.88
N ILE A 699 16.81 -9.89 -17.80
CA ILE A 699 15.99 -9.95 -16.58
C ILE A 699 16.80 -10.56 -15.42
N HIS A 700 17.39 -11.75 -15.62
CA HIS A 700 18.18 -12.41 -14.59
C HIS A 700 19.41 -11.58 -14.18
N ALA A 701 20.07 -10.92 -15.13
CA ALA A 701 21.23 -10.09 -14.83
C ALA A 701 20.86 -8.86 -13.99
N VAL A 702 19.73 -8.20 -14.31
CA VAL A 702 19.20 -7.08 -13.51
C VAL A 702 18.75 -7.54 -12.14
N ILE A 703 18.02 -8.66 -12.02
CA ILE A 703 17.59 -9.20 -10.72
C ILE A 703 18.79 -9.50 -9.83
N ARG A 704 19.80 -10.20 -10.38
CA ARG A 704 21.05 -10.50 -9.63
C ARG A 704 21.76 -9.23 -9.19
N ARG A 705 21.85 -8.22 -10.06
CA ARG A 705 22.48 -6.94 -9.70
C ARG A 705 21.69 -6.19 -8.65
N SER A 706 20.36 -6.15 -8.76
CA SER A 706 19.46 -5.48 -7.81
C SER A 706 19.54 -6.12 -6.43
N ARG A 707 19.55 -7.46 -6.36
CA ARG A 707 19.73 -8.21 -5.09
C ARG A 707 21.10 -7.95 -4.46
N ARG A 708 22.18 -7.86 -5.25
CA ARG A 708 23.51 -7.47 -4.74
C ARG A 708 23.55 -6.05 -4.20
N LEU A 709 22.75 -5.14 -4.77
CA LEU A 709 22.58 -3.77 -4.29
C LEU A 709 21.56 -3.68 -3.14
N GLY A 710 20.89 -4.77 -2.78
CA GLY A 710 19.90 -4.82 -1.71
C GLY A 710 18.57 -4.11 -2.01
N ILE A 711 18.22 -3.88 -3.28
CA ILE A 711 16.96 -3.22 -3.65
C ILE A 711 15.78 -4.09 -3.20
N SER A 712 15.00 -3.64 -2.23
CA SER A 712 13.99 -4.47 -1.55
C SER A 712 12.68 -4.61 -2.32
N THR A 713 12.43 -3.73 -3.30
CA THR A 713 11.18 -3.73 -4.09
C THR A 713 11.09 -4.92 -5.05
N LEU A 714 12.22 -5.59 -5.30
CA LEU A 714 12.27 -6.86 -5.99
C LEU A 714 12.21 -8.01 -4.97
N PRO A 715 11.28 -8.97 -5.14
CA PRO A 715 11.22 -10.15 -4.29
C PRO A 715 12.55 -10.92 -4.23
N ALA A 716 12.86 -11.44 -3.04
CA ALA A 716 14.09 -12.21 -2.79
C ALA A 716 14.11 -13.54 -3.56
N GLU A 717 12.94 -14.13 -3.79
CA GLU A 717 12.76 -15.41 -4.47
C GLU A 717 12.15 -15.19 -5.87
N ASP A 718 12.54 -16.02 -6.84
CA ASP A 718 12.15 -15.88 -8.25
C ASP A 718 10.68 -16.29 -8.49
N ASP A 719 10.13 -17.19 -7.68
CA ASP A 719 8.75 -17.67 -7.72
C ASP A 719 7.73 -16.58 -7.35
N LYS A 720 8.14 -15.62 -6.52
CA LYS A 720 7.36 -14.43 -6.15
C LYS A 720 7.32 -13.37 -7.25
N ILE A 721 8.10 -13.51 -8.32
CA ILE A 721 8.05 -12.62 -9.49
C ILE A 721 7.10 -13.22 -10.52
N THR A 722 5.89 -12.66 -10.58
CA THR A 722 4.84 -13.08 -11.52
C THR A 722 5.36 -13.14 -12.96
N GLY A 723 5.19 -14.30 -13.58
CA GLY A 723 5.56 -14.58 -14.97
C GLY A 723 7.01 -15.01 -15.21
N LEU A 724 7.93 -14.87 -14.25
CA LEU A 724 9.36 -15.18 -14.46
C LEU A 724 9.62 -16.68 -14.73
N SER A 725 9.01 -17.55 -13.93
CA SER A 725 9.12 -19.01 -14.11
C SER A 725 8.52 -19.46 -15.44
N ALA A 726 7.34 -18.93 -15.80
CA ALA A 726 6.70 -19.21 -17.08
C ALA A 726 7.57 -18.74 -18.26
N PHE A 727 8.18 -17.56 -18.17
CA PHE A 727 9.07 -17.06 -19.23
C PHE A 727 10.35 -17.87 -19.36
N SER A 728 10.88 -18.38 -18.24
CA SER A 728 12.05 -19.29 -18.25
C SER A 728 11.78 -20.56 -19.04
N GLN A 729 10.54 -21.07 -19.01
CA GLN A 729 10.11 -22.23 -19.81
C GLN A 729 9.90 -21.90 -21.31
N TRP A 730 9.72 -20.62 -21.66
CA TRP A 730 9.55 -20.23 -23.07
C TRP A 730 10.83 -20.35 -23.88
N VAL A 731 12.00 -20.21 -23.26
CA VAL A 731 13.29 -20.37 -23.94
C VAL A 731 13.51 -21.80 -24.48
N PRO A 732 13.45 -22.88 -23.67
CA PRO A 732 13.64 -24.23 -24.18
C PRO A 732 12.51 -24.66 -25.12
N THR A 733 11.27 -24.23 -24.86
CA THR A 733 10.14 -24.55 -25.77
C THR A 733 10.28 -23.86 -27.13
N SER A 734 10.69 -22.57 -27.17
CA SER A 734 10.97 -21.88 -28.45
C SER A 734 12.17 -22.47 -29.19
N LEU A 735 13.19 -22.96 -28.49
CA LEU A 735 14.30 -23.71 -29.10
C LEU A 735 13.80 -25.01 -29.75
N PHE A 736 12.95 -25.77 -29.05
CA PHE A 736 12.37 -26.99 -29.61
C PHE A 736 11.59 -26.70 -30.89
N TYR A 737 10.72 -25.68 -30.90
CA TYR A 737 10.00 -25.28 -32.11
C TYR A 737 10.94 -24.79 -33.22
N CYS A 738 11.99 -24.06 -32.87
CA CYS A 738 13.01 -23.63 -33.82
C CYS A 738 13.67 -24.83 -34.52
N VAL A 739 14.10 -25.84 -33.75
CA VAL A 739 14.73 -27.07 -34.28
C VAL A 739 13.75 -27.86 -35.14
N VAL A 740 12.50 -28.02 -34.72
CA VAL A 740 11.47 -28.72 -35.49
C VAL A 740 11.19 -28.02 -36.82
N VAL A 741 10.96 -26.71 -36.81
CA VAL A 741 10.67 -25.93 -38.03
C VAL A 741 11.88 -25.90 -38.97
N MET A 742 13.10 -25.77 -38.44
CA MET A 742 14.34 -25.86 -39.22
C MET A 742 14.49 -27.23 -39.89
N THR A 743 14.24 -28.32 -39.15
CA THR A 743 14.40 -29.69 -39.64
C THR A 743 13.39 -30.00 -40.74
N ILE A 744 12.12 -29.72 -40.48
CA ILE A 744 11.03 -29.90 -41.45
C ILE A 744 11.25 -29.01 -42.68
N GLY A 745 11.59 -27.73 -42.46
CA GLY A 745 11.82 -26.80 -43.57
C GLY A 745 12.99 -27.18 -44.45
N THR A 746 14.09 -27.69 -43.86
CA THR A 746 15.23 -28.21 -44.61
C THR A 746 14.86 -29.47 -45.38
N ALA A 747 14.13 -30.40 -44.77
CA ALA A 747 13.69 -31.63 -45.42
C ALA A 747 12.71 -31.37 -46.58
N LEU A 748 11.82 -30.38 -46.45
CA LEU A 748 10.97 -29.91 -47.55
C LEU A 748 11.79 -29.31 -48.69
N TYR A 749 12.81 -28.49 -48.36
CA TYR A 749 13.66 -27.86 -49.36
C TYR A 749 14.52 -28.87 -50.13
N LEU A 750 15.01 -29.90 -49.44
CA LEU A 750 15.75 -31.02 -50.03
C LEU A 750 14.83 -32.07 -50.71
N GLN A 751 13.51 -31.82 -50.76
CA GLN A 751 12.51 -32.72 -51.34
C GLN A 751 12.44 -34.11 -50.68
N LEU A 752 12.89 -34.23 -49.43
CA LEU A 752 12.79 -35.46 -48.62
C LEU A 752 11.37 -35.67 -48.07
N LEU A 753 10.57 -34.59 -47.99
CA LEU A 753 9.18 -34.59 -47.57
C LEU A 753 8.30 -34.01 -48.68
N GLN A 754 7.14 -34.63 -48.91
CA GLN A 754 6.24 -34.26 -50.03
C GLN A 754 4.91 -33.64 -49.57
N ASP A 755 4.51 -33.84 -48.31
CA ASP A 755 3.22 -33.37 -47.77
C ASP A 755 3.22 -31.90 -47.33
N VAL A 756 3.56 -30.98 -48.25
CA VAL A 756 3.73 -29.53 -48.00
C VAL A 756 2.53 -28.92 -47.24
N TYR A 757 1.31 -29.29 -47.62
CA TYR A 757 0.07 -28.75 -47.03
C TYR A 757 -0.11 -29.15 -45.55
N VAL A 758 0.30 -30.36 -45.17
CA VAL A 758 0.21 -30.84 -43.78
C VAL A 758 1.12 -30.00 -42.89
N TYR A 759 2.36 -29.77 -43.34
CA TYR A 759 3.32 -28.95 -42.61
C TYR A 759 2.91 -27.48 -42.55
N ALA A 760 2.43 -26.91 -43.65
CA ALA A 760 1.92 -25.53 -43.66
C ALA A 760 0.70 -25.35 -42.73
N SER A 761 -0.21 -26.34 -42.68
CA SER A 761 -1.34 -26.35 -41.77
C SER A 761 -0.90 -26.45 -40.31
N ALA A 762 0.09 -27.31 -40.00
CA ALA A 762 0.65 -27.45 -38.66
C ALA A 762 1.33 -26.16 -38.16
N VAL A 763 2.11 -25.50 -39.01
CA VAL A 763 2.74 -24.20 -38.68
C VAL A 763 1.67 -23.13 -38.45
N THR A 764 0.68 -23.05 -39.33
CA THR A 764 -0.44 -22.10 -39.23
C THR A 764 -1.22 -22.29 -37.92
N ALA A 765 -1.59 -23.54 -37.59
CA ALA A 765 -2.30 -23.86 -36.35
C ALA A 765 -1.44 -23.52 -35.11
N THR A 766 -0.14 -23.83 -35.15
CA THR A 766 0.78 -23.49 -34.06
C THR A 766 0.85 -21.97 -33.85
N ASN A 767 0.96 -21.18 -34.93
CA ASN A 767 1.02 -19.72 -34.83
C ASN A 767 -0.28 -19.11 -34.26
N LEU A 768 -1.45 -19.56 -34.69
CA LEU A 768 -2.73 -19.00 -34.26
C LEU A 768 -3.16 -19.48 -32.86
N PHE A 769 -3.07 -20.79 -32.58
CA PHE A 769 -3.54 -21.33 -31.29
C PHE A 769 -2.46 -21.22 -30.21
N LEU A 770 -1.26 -21.73 -30.48
CA LEU A 770 -0.21 -21.73 -29.46
C LEU A 770 0.38 -20.33 -29.28
N PHE A 771 0.88 -19.70 -30.34
CA PHE A 771 1.58 -18.42 -30.18
C PHE A 771 0.64 -17.23 -29.96
N TYR A 772 -0.39 -17.06 -30.78
CA TYR A 772 -1.28 -15.90 -30.66
C TYR A 772 -2.25 -16.03 -29.48
N ALA A 773 -2.94 -17.17 -29.33
CA ALA A 773 -3.94 -17.34 -28.28
C ALA A 773 -3.35 -17.68 -26.91
N ILE A 774 -2.57 -18.75 -26.81
CA ILE A 774 -2.06 -19.24 -25.53
C ILE A 774 -0.88 -18.40 -25.03
N LYS A 775 0.18 -18.27 -25.82
CA LYS A 775 1.42 -17.62 -25.39
C LYS A 775 1.24 -16.11 -25.29
N CYS A 776 0.90 -15.41 -26.37
CA CYS A 776 0.79 -13.95 -26.36
C CYS A 776 -0.52 -13.45 -25.72
N GLY A 777 -1.62 -14.19 -25.88
CA GLY A 777 -2.92 -13.82 -25.30
C GLY A 777 -2.98 -14.08 -23.79
N ILE A 778 -2.99 -15.36 -23.39
CA ILE A 778 -3.20 -15.75 -21.99
C ILE A 778 -1.90 -15.65 -21.17
N GLY A 779 -0.78 -16.14 -21.70
CA GLY A 779 0.51 -16.19 -21.00
C GLY A 779 1.32 -14.89 -21.06
N GLY A 780 0.98 -13.98 -21.97
CA GLY A 780 1.71 -12.74 -22.24
C GLY A 780 1.66 -11.74 -21.09
N PRO A 781 0.48 -11.43 -20.50
CA PRO A 781 0.38 -10.41 -19.46
C PRO A 781 1.24 -10.67 -18.22
N PRO A 782 1.26 -11.89 -17.63
CA PRO A 782 2.15 -12.20 -16.51
C PRO A 782 3.63 -12.03 -16.89
N ILE A 783 4.04 -12.43 -18.10
CA ILE A 783 5.43 -12.29 -18.56
C ILE A 783 5.80 -10.81 -18.73
N ARG A 784 4.86 -10.00 -19.26
CA ARG A 784 5.04 -8.56 -19.35
C ARG A 784 5.33 -7.95 -17.98
N VAL A 785 4.68 -8.42 -16.90
CA VAL A 785 4.97 -7.98 -15.53
C VAL A 785 6.45 -8.20 -15.16
N ALA A 786 6.99 -9.38 -15.43
CA ALA A 786 8.40 -9.67 -15.16
C ALA A 786 9.35 -8.76 -15.96
N ILE A 787 9.06 -8.52 -17.25
CA ILE A 787 9.86 -7.62 -18.10
C ILE A 787 9.79 -6.17 -17.59
N VAL A 788 8.59 -5.69 -17.26
CA VAL A 788 8.35 -4.34 -16.74
C VAL A 788 9.09 -4.15 -15.42
N ARG A 789 8.91 -5.06 -14.46
CA ARG A 789 9.61 -5.05 -13.16
C ARG A 789 11.13 -4.97 -13.35
N ALA A 790 11.68 -5.79 -14.24
CA ALA A 790 13.12 -5.75 -14.54
C ALA A 790 13.55 -4.42 -15.18
N CYS A 791 12.77 -3.84 -16.09
CA CYS A 791 13.09 -2.54 -16.69
C CYS A 791 13.05 -1.39 -15.67
N LEU A 792 12.08 -1.39 -14.74
CA LEU A 792 11.98 -0.39 -13.67
C LEU A 792 13.13 -0.53 -12.66
N ALA A 793 13.42 -1.76 -12.25
CA ALA A 793 14.57 -2.03 -11.38
C ALA A 793 15.89 -1.61 -12.03
N ALA A 794 16.06 -1.85 -13.34
CA ALA A 794 17.25 -1.45 -14.07
C ALA A 794 17.47 0.07 -14.06
N GLU A 795 16.39 0.87 -14.15
CA GLU A 795 16.47 2.33 -14.06
C GLU A 795 17.06 2.77 -12.70
N ARG A 796 16.67 2.11 -11.61
CA ARG A 796 17.20 2.35 -10.26
C ARG A 796 18.64 1.85 -10.13
N VAL A 797 18.95 0.66 -10.63
CA VAL A 797 20.33 0.10 -10.68
C VAL A 797 21.29 1.04 -11.39
N GLY A 798 20.86 1.67 -12.49
CA GLY A 798 21.65 2.63 -13.25
C GLY A 798 22.07 3.88 -12.47
N ARG A 799 21.39 4.19 -11.35
CA ARG A 799 21.74 5.32 -10.47
C ARG A 799 22.85 5.01 -9.47
N PHE A 800 23.17 3.74 -9.25
CA PHE A 800 24.29 3.30 -8.39
C PHE A 800 25.60 3.08 -9.17
N GLY A 801 25.62 3.38 -10.47
CA GLY A 801 26.69 3.03 -11.42
C GLY A 801 27.62 4.17 -11.85
#